data_AF-A0A8H4CAR2-F1
#
_entry.id   AF-A0A8H4CAR2-F1
#
_cell.length_a   1.000
_cell.length_b   1.000
_cell.length_c   1.000
_cell.angle_alpha   90.00
_cell.angle_beta   90.00
_cell.angle_gamma   90.00
#
_symmetry.space_group_name_H-M   'P 1'
#
loop_
_entity.id
_entity.type
_entity.pdbx_description
1 polymer ?
#
loop_
_entity_poly.entity_id
_entity_poly.type
_entity_poly.pdbx_seq_one_letter_code
_entity_poly.pdbx_strand_id
1 'polypeptide(L)'
;SVAAAPLRPCKHTTCWLKLTAESRGPFPTSSPNTSIMARSSSPPILSQILSARSYIEQTSALRALKNDIVGHAQKKEQWARRGVLEPIVKILNAARSPAKVNGKDGAPHGSPRSIGEEETVRFQALQLLASFANGGTAFVEPILAAGALPALLANVCPVSNAPLLVTTALRALLNIVESSALATPDSPVDTQALAEAVFAPEHIESLNAILSGASNTAAQQTQIALVANIISKLCREERHQLALANSDVLDSLATRLASIAVGQGHVIPYAEVFGRVDHTSDFFPEPEPSTSNLVPILEALATIISDSRFRACMLLCSPAIMAIFPSLKFTPSKEIRAPWNSLEISGLGYARQQSLSAMDYLLPAIPIHQGRLYGSQQSHFPSLGVSDARERARSAASKYSSTASVWEASRFELFGNEGESEEDQETPLIPWLILLVRTRQNVERLMAANLLTTLFRSGFGSKHLRETSLGLLVVPVLMDMLDQLQASPPVVKSPLVDADTAMKWTILERTPAILARMITDSEHLQKATYDCGAVKSFSKLLKDAYEPIPPSAYAKLWSPQADTGMELESTYSSFALGPEGQPPLLAHKVRMRESALKAIGALAAGKDEYRKAFVEQDVVAHIVQSLSPTPGKPSNPKDRSKNSEPDGLVPDASASDHNSGYGSNPLSVLVAGCHAVRMLSRSVSILRTSLVDYAVAVPLYRFLRHPNVDVQIAATAAICNLVTEVSPMREVLADKGVMKILCEHAHSLNAALRLNALWALKHFVHAVDPETKKQCLEELESGWLVQLICDDTEDDALFLARSKMDKQNAIDVGDDMDGDVEMDQPDSLSRSWLSSSIPPQDVDGKRPAKFRQTAARLAALREAELNPLRKARNDDLAIQEQGLDFIRNLIGAAGSGSSAESANETTEMIDYLFSELGQDRFFDILARKLQAKVLHPTSRRSGGSAAGREARVLYPQAKIIEAVVFILVHMAASIPKHRQLVIAQTDLLKLLANHFNSKDKEVRVALCHLISNLTWQDDESDARACAQRAYELKKLGFLTKLEGLEDDCELDVRERAKSAVWQMKQVSSY
;
A
#
# COMPACT_ATOMS: atom_id res chain seq x y z
N SER A 1 -43.43 19.08 32.55
CA SER A 1 -44.83 19.41 32.89
C SER A 1 -45.11 20.84 32.47
N VAL A 2 -46.34 21.17 32.03
CA VAL A 2 -46.82 22.53 31.62
C VAL A 2 -46.02 23.16 30.46
N ALA A 3 -46.50 23.35 29.22
CA ALA A 3 -47.78 23.75 28.61
C ALA A 3 -47.97 25.28 28.40
N ALA A 4 -48.78 25.61 27.38
CA ALA A 4 -49.26 26.94 26.94
C ALA A 4 -48.40 27.78 25.95
N ALA A 5 -49.10 28.22 24.90
CA ALA A 5 -48.84 29.38 24.02
C ALA A 5 -50.12 30.28 24.11
N PRO A 6 -50.51 31.19 23.19
CA PRO A 6 -49.83 31.82 22.04
C PRO A 6 -49.99 33.37 22.01
N LEU A 7 -49.68 34.05 20.90
CA LEU A 7 -50.37 35.30 20.46
C LEU A 7 -50.26 35.54 18.94
N ARG A 8 -50.94 36.57 18.41
CA ARG A 8 -51.37 36.83 17.00
C ARG A 8 -51.64 38.36 16.82
N PRO A 9 -52.09 38.91 15.66
CA PRO A 9 -52.00 38.54 14.23
C PRO A 9 -51.70 39.76 13.27
N CYS A 10 -51.78 39.54 11.94
CA CYS A 10 -52.31 40.41 10.83
C CYS A 10 -51.46 40.26 9.54
N LYS A 11 -51.91 39.95 8.30
CA LYS A 11 -53.16 40.02 7.47
C LYS A 11 -53.35 41.27 6.58
N HIS A 12 -52.98 41.16 5.29
CA HIS A 12 -53.63 41.65 4.04
C HIS A 12 -52.76 41.15 2.85
N THR A 13 -53.16 40.68 1.63
CA THR A 13 -54.41 40.41 0.85
C THR A 13 -55.17 41.63 0.29
N THR A 14 -55.63 41.70 -0.99
CA THR A 14 -55.68 40.70 -2.10
C THR A 14 -55.86 41.33 -3.52
N CYS A 15 -55.42 40.60 -4.57
CA CYS A 15 -56.03 40.41 -5.92
C CYS A 15 -56.23 41.51 -7.01
N TRP A 16 -55.81 41.15 -8.25
CA TRP A 16 -56.43 41.35 -9.61
C TRP A 16 -56.71 42.82 -10.09
N LEU A 17 -56.68 43.21 -11.38
CA LEU A 17 -57.26 42.59 -12.61
C LEU A 17 -56.63 43.15 -13.92
N LYS A 18 -57.01 42.61 -15.09
CA LYS A 18 -56.72 43.12 -16.45
C LYS A 18 -57.54 44.38 -16.80
N LEU A 19 -57.07 45.21 -17.76
CA LEU A 19 -57.81 45.55 -18.99
C LEU A 19 -56.99 46.35 -20.03
N THR A 20 -57.59 46.63 -21.19
CA THR A 20 -57.01 47.19 -22.43
C THR A 20 -57.58 48.57 -22.78
N ALA A 21 -56.85 49.40 -23.54
CA ALA A 21 -57.38 50.37 -24.53
C ALA A 21 -56.24 51.08 -25.32
N GLU A 22 -56.60 51.70 -26.46
CA GLU A 22 -55.70 52.40 -27.40
C GLU A 22 -55.75 53.93 -27.24
N SER A 23 -54.74 54.67 -27.76
CA SER A 23 -54.98 55.69 -28.82
C SER A 23 -53.73 56.42 -29.35
N ARG A 24 -53.87 56.86 -30.61
CA ARG A 24 -52.99 57.64 -31.53
C ARG A 24 -52.42 58.93 -30.90
N GLY A 25 -51.33 59.57 -31.33
CA GLY A 25 -50.41 59.52 -32.51
C GLY A 25 -49.51 60.79 -32.48
N PRO A 26 -48.86 61.30 -33.56
CA PRO A 26 -48.67 60.78 -34.94
C PRO A 26 -47.18 60.68 -35.38
N PHE A 27 -46.92 60.38 -36.67
CA PHE A 27 -45.60 60.44 -37.33
C PHE A 27 -45.19 61.86 -37.76
N PRO A 28 -43.91 62.07 -38.14
CA PRO A 28 -43.62 62.31 -39.55
C PRO A 28 -42.59 61.33 -40.16
N THR A 29 -42.44 61.36 -41.48
CA THR A 29 -41.68 60.39 -42.29
C THR A 29 -40.40 60.98 -42.90
N SER A 30 -39.37 60.14 -43.07
CA SER A 30 -38.30 60.34 -44.06
C SER A 30 -37.75 58.98 -44.54
N SER A 31 -37.19 58.97 -45.75
CA SER A 31 -36.97 57.75 -46.57
C SER A 31 -35.58 57.10 -46.32
N PRO A 32 -35.35 55.84 -46.73
CA PRO A 32 -34.19 55.07 -46.26
C PRO A 32 -32.90 55.39 -47.02
N ASN A 33 -31.79 55.49 -46.28
CA ASN A 33 -30.45 55.34 -46.85
C ASN A 33 -29.97 53.89 -46.67
N THR A 34 -29.71 53.19 -47.77
CA THR A 34 -29.13 51.85 -47.78
C THR A 34 -27.64 51.89 -47.39
N SER A 35 -27.37 51.91 -46.09
CA SER A 35 -26.02 51.63 -45.59
C SER A 35 -25.70 50.16 -45.82
N ILE A 36 -24.84 49.90 -46.80
CA ILE A 36 -24.31 48.56 -47.06
C ILE A 36 -23.54 48.12 -45.81
N MET A 37 -24.00 47.06 -45.14
CA MET A 37 -23.20 46.41 -44.11
C MET A 37 -21.95 45.80 -44.74
N ALA A 38 -20.87 46.59 -44.75
CA ALA A 38 -19.52 46.11 -44.98
C ALA A 38 -19.14 45.17 -43.82
N ARG A 39 -19.59 43.92 -43.91
CA ARG A 39 -19.02 42.81 -43.13
C ARG A 39 -17.56 42.69 -43.56
N SER A 40 -16.67 43.29 -42.78
CA SER A 40 -15.25 42.98 -42.80
C SER A 40 -15.09 41.52 -42.40
N SER A 41 -15.09 40.64 -43.41
CA SER A 41 -14.87 39.21 -43.25
C SER A 41 -13.43 38.99 -42.81
N SER A 42 -13.19 39.04 -41.51
CA SER A 42 -11.94 38.56 -40.94
C SER A 42 -11.72 37.11 -41.38
N PRO A 43 -10.53 36.76 -41.88
CA PRO A 43 -10.24 35.37 -42.24
C PRO A 43 -10.47 34.48 -41.01
N PRO A 44 -11.12 33.30 -41.14
CA PRO A 44 -11.49 32.48 -39.99
C PRO A 44 -10.26 32.13 -39.15
N ILE A 45 -10.37 32.15 -37.81
CA ILE A 45 -9.21 32.14 -36.90
C ILE A 45 -8.20 31.02 -37.21
N LEU A 46 -8.66 29.80 -37.56
CA LEU A 46 -7.79 28.71 -38.00
C LEU A 46 -6.91 29.07 -39.21
N SER A 47 -7.45 29.77 -40.21
CA SER A 47 -6.67 30.23 -41.36
C SER A 47 -5.62 31.28 -40.97
N GLN A 48 -5.89 32.13 -39.96
CA GLN A 48 -4.90 33.05 -39.41
C GLN A 48 -3.77 32.30 -38.70
N ILE A 49 -4.11 31.28 -37.88
CA ILE A 49 -3.15 30.40 -37.20
C ILE A 49 -2.27 29.67 -38.23
N LEU A 50 -2.85 29.18 -39.33
CA LEU A 50 -2.14 28.48 -40.41
C LEU A 50 -1.31 29.41 -41.32
N SER A 51 -1.68 30.69 -41.46
CA SER A 51 -0.98 31.65 -42.32
C SER A 51 0.05 32.52 -41.61
N ALA A 52 0.03 32.59 -40.27
CA ALA A 52 0.88 33.47 -39.46
C ALA A 52 2.37 33.08 -39.53
N ARG A 53 3.20 33.98 -40.06
CA ARG A 53 4.65 33.72 -40.29
C ARG A 53 5.55 34.40 -39.25
N SER A 54 5.02 35.33 -38.48
CA SER A 54 5.72 36.00 -37.38
C SER A 54 5.15 35.62 -36.01
N TYR A 55 5.98 35.71 -34.97
CA TYR A 55 5.55 35.46 -33.59
C TYR A 55 4.45 36.44 -33.11
N ILE A 56 4.42 37.66 -33.64
CA ILE A 56 3.38 38.66 -33.33
C ILE A 56 2.02 38.22 -33.91
N GLU A 57 1.98 37.80 -35.18
CA GLU A 57 0.78 37.25 -35.82
C GLU A 57 0.29 36.00 -35.07
N GLN A 58 1.18 35.05 -34.80
CA GLN A 58 0.88 33.81 -34.07
C GLN A 58 0.33 34.12 -32.67
N THR A 59 0.97 35.03 -31.93
CA THR A 59 0.48 35.49 -30.62
C THR A 59 -0.92 36.08 -30.71
N SER A 60 -1.21 36.90 -31.74
CA SER A 60 -2.52 37.52 -31.92
C SER A 60 -3.61 36.50 -32.26
N ALA A 61 -3.32 35.52 -33.14
CA ALA A 61 -4.25 34.49 -33.56
C ALA A 61 -4.55 33.48 -32.43
N LEU A 62 -3.52 33.05 -31.68
CA LEU A 62 -3.69 32.18 -30.51
C LEU A 62 -4.46 32.89 -29.38
N ARG A 63 -4.23 34.20 -29.18
CA ARG A 63 -5.00 35.01 -28.21
C ARG A 63 -6.45 35.21 -28.65
N ALA A 64 -6.72 35.38 -29.94
CA ALA A 64 -8.08 35.44 -30.48
C ALA A 64 -8.84 34.12 -30.25
N LEU A 65 -8.20 32.98 -30.55
CA LEU A 65 -8.75 31.66 -30.24
C LEU A 65 -9.02 31.48 -28.74
N LYS A 66 -8.07 31.87 -27.88
CA LYS A 66 -8.19 31.77 -26.41
C LYS A 66 -9.42 32.54 -25.91
N ASN A 67 -9.60 33.77 -26.38
CA ASN A 67 -10.75 34.59 -26.02
C ASN A 67 -12.09 34.01 -26.51
N ASP A 68 -12.07 33.19 -27.57
CA ASP A 68 -13.27 32.52 -28.08
C ASP A 68 -13.60 31.24 -27.29
N ILE A 69 -12.61 30.46 -26.85
CA ILE A 69 -12.84 29.15 -26.18
C ILE A 69 -12.94 29.19 -24.64
N VAL A 70 -12.39 30.21 -23.98
CA VAL A 70 -12.41 30.29 -22.51
C VAL A 70 -13.85 30.51 -22.03
N GLY A 71 -14.32 29.63 -21.13
CA GLY A 71 -15.71 29.64 -20.63
C GLY A 71 -16.74 28.98 -21.56
N HIS A 72 -16.36 28.54 -22.77
CA HIS A 72 -17.30 28.06 -23.79
C HIS A 72 -17.01 26.63 -24.26
N ALA A 73 -17.59 25.63 -23.60
CA ALA A 73 -17.39 24.20 -23.91
C ALA A 73 -17.73 23.85 -25.37
N GLN A 74 -18.90 24.27 -25.86
CA GLN A 74 -19.34 24.05 -27.26
C GLN A 74 -18.36 24.65 -28.29
N LYS A 75 -17.70 25.77 -27.97
CA LYS A 75 -16.68 26.36 -28.85
C LYS A 75 -15.37 25.56 -28.82
N LYS A 76 -14.94 25.06 -27.66
CA LYS A 76 -13.80 24.12 -27.58
C LYS A 76 -14.04 22.90 -28.48
N GLU A 77 -15.21 22.29 -28.36
CA GLU A 77 -15.66 21.16 -29.19
C GLU A 77 -15.65 21.50 -30.68
N GLN A 78 -16.25 22.62 -31.09
CA GLN A 78 -16.25 23.07 -32.49
C GLN A 78 -14.84 23.36 -33.04
N TRP A 79 -13.92 23.85 -32.22
CA TRP A 79 -12.53 24.09 -32.64
C TRP A 79 -11.67 22.82 -32.63
N ALA A 80 -11.92 21.87 -31.72
CA ALA A 80 -11.31 20.54 -31.76
C ALA A 80 -11.72 19.78 -33.04
N ARG A 81 -13.02 19.76 -33.38
CA ARG A 81 -13.53 19.19 -34.65
C ARG A 81 -13.01 19.89 -35.92
N ARG A 82 -12.40 21.06 -35.79
CA ARG A 82 -11.71 21.79 -36.87
C ARG A 82 -10.19 21.54 -36.91
N GLY A 83 -9.69 20.60 -36.10
CA GLY A 83 -8.28 20.22 -36.06
C GLY A 83 -7.34 21.29 -35.50
N VAL A 84 -7.83 22.21 -34.65
CA VAL A 84 -7.00 23.35 -34.17
C VAL A 84 -5.82 22.92 -33.28
N LEU A 85 -5.89 21.72 -32.70
CA LEU A 85 -4.88 21.20 -31.76
C LEU A 85 -3.53 20.97 -32.44
N GLU A 86 -3.53 20.39 -33.64
CA GLU A 86 -2.30 20.15 -34.40
C GLU A 86 -1.53 21.46 -34.74
N PRO A 87 -2.15 22.51 -35.30
CA PRO A 87 -1.50 23.81 -35.45
C PRO A 87 -0.97 24.41 -34.14
N ILE A 88 -1.66 24.24 -33.01
CA ILE A 88 -1.19 24.72 -31.70
C ILE A 88 0.10 23.97 -31.29
N VAL A 89 0.14 22.65 -31.42
CA VAL A 89 1.33 21.84 -31.09
C VAL A 89 2.47 22.10 -32.08
N LYS A 90 2.16 22.26 -33.38
CA LYS A 90 3.13 22.61 -34.43
C LYS A 90 3.76 23.99 -34.16
N ILE A 91 2.98 24.98 -33.75
CA ILE A 91 3.49 26.30 -33.32
C ILE A 91 4.29 26.20 -32.01
N LEU A 92 3.82 25.46 -31.01
CA LEU A 92 4.54 25.26 -29.75
C LEU A 92 5.93 24.64 -29.95
N ASN A 93 6.06 23.70 -30.89
CA ASN A 93 7.33 23.07 -31.23
C ASN A 93 8.21 23.92 -32.16
N ALA A 94 7.61 24.62 -33.14
CA ALA A 94 8.35 25.50 -34.06
C ALA A 94 8.88 26.77 -33.38
N ALA A 95 8.16 27.29 -32.39
CA ALA A 95 8.60 28.39 -31.51
C ALA A 95 9.53 27.89 -30.38
N ARG A 96 10.40 26.90 -30.64
CA ARG A 96 11.52 26.54 -29.76
C ARG A 96 12.81 26.87 -30.50
N SER A 97 13.58 27.83 -29.99
CA SER A 97 14.93 28.06 -30.50
C SER A 97 15.79 26.78 -30.39
N PRO A 98 16.48 26.33 -31.46
CA PRO A 98 17.39 25.21 -31.37
C PRO A 98 18.56 25.58 -30.46
N ALA A 99 18.76 24.80 -29.40
CA ALA A 99 19.79 25.07 -28.39
C ALA A 99 21.18 25.18 -29.05
N LYS A 100 21.84 26.32 -28.89
CA LYS A 100 23.21 26.52 -29.37
C LYS A 100 24.17 25.69 -28.53
N VAL A 101 24.54 24.52 -29.05
CA VAL A 101 25.42 23.52 -28.40
C VAL A 101 26.81 24.09 -28.02
N ASN A 102 27.24 25.21 -28.60
CA ASN A 102 28.46 25.92 -28.21
C ASN A 102 28.16 27.35 -27.73
N GLY A 103 28.35 27.59 -26.43
CA GLY A 103 28.29 28.91 -25.81
C GLY A 103 28.61 28.85 -24.31
N LYS A 104 29.81 29.29 -23.92
CA LYS A 104 30.15 29.56 -22.50
C LYS A 104 29.54 30.91 -22.09
N ASP A 105 28.25 30.91 -21.76
CA ASP A 105 27.60 32.05 -21.08
C ASP A 105 27.23 31.67 -19.64
N GLY A 106 27.50 32.59 -18.71
CA GLY A 106 27.53 32.30 -17.27
C GLY A 106 26.19 32.34 -16.54
N ALA A 107 26.25 32.17 -15.22
CA ALA A 107 25.12 32.04 -14.31
C ALA A 107 24.10 33.21 -14.40
N PRO A 108 22.79 32.94 -14.22
CA PRO A 108 21.72 33.93 -14.38
C PRO A 108 21.59 34.85 -13.15
N HIS A 109 22.46 35.85 -13.02
CA HIS A 109 22.26 36.92 -12.04
C HIS A 109 21.34 38.04 -12.56
N GLY A 110 20.23 38.25 -11.85
CA GLY A 110 19.86 39.62 -11.43
C GLY A 110 19.21 40.56 -12.43
N SER A 111 18.36 40.10 -13.37
CA SER A 111 17.35 40.99 -13.97
C SER A 111 16.10 40.24 -14.46
N PRO A 112 14.89 40.85 -14.38
CA PRO A 112 13.70 40.28 -15.00
C PRO A 112 13.80 40.45 -16.51
N ARG A 113 14.23 39.39 -17.22
CA ARG A 113 14.19 39.36 -18.69
C ARG A 113 12.76 39.61 -19.16
N SER A 114 12.60 40.57 -20.08
CA SER A 114 11.36 40.71 -20.84
C SER A 114 11.07 39.39 -21.55
N ILE A 115 9.86 38.86 -21.39
CA ILE A 115 9.42 37.61 -22.04
C ILE A 115 9.61 37.80 -23.55
N GLY A 116 10.30 36.86 -24.20
CA GLY A 116 10.55 36.90 -25.64
C GLY A 116 9.26 36.78 -26.45
N GLU A 117 9.28 37.20 -27.71
CA GLU A 117 8.13 36.98 -28.60
C GLU A 117 7.87 35.47 -28.81
N GLU A 118 8.94 34.68 -28.94
CA GLU A 118 8.92 33.21 -28.94
C GLU A 118 8.24 32.64 -27.69
N GLU A 119 8.69 33.07 -26.50
CA GLU A 119 8.13 32.63 -25.22
C GLU A 119 6.67 33.06 -25.06
N THR A 120 6.30 34.22 -25.60
CA THR A 120 4.91 34.72 -25.60
C THR A 120 4.01 33.84 -26.46
N VAL A 121 4.48 33.39 -27.63
CA VAL A 121 3.78 32.41 -28.48
C VAL A 121 3.63 31.08 -27.76
N ARG A 122 4.73 30.51 -27.22
CA ARG A 122 4.69 29.25 -26.46
C ARG A 122 3.74 29.35 -25.27
N PHE A 123 3.72 30.46 -24.54
CA PHE A 123 2.81 30.69 -23.43
C PHE A 123 1.34 30.69 -23.86
N GLN A 124 0.99 31.33 -24.99
CA GLN A 124 -0.40 31.26 -25.50
C GLN A 124 -0.78 29.84 -25.95
N ALA A 125 0.14 29.11 -26.60
CA ALA A 125 -0.11 27.72 -27.00
C ALA A 125 -0.32 26.78 -25.79
N LEU A 126 0.54 26.87 -24.76
CA LEU A 126 0.39 26.12 -23.51
C LEU A 126 -0.91 26.48 -22.77
N GLN A 127 -1.31 27.76 -22.75
CA GLN A 127 -2.60 28.18 -22.16
C GLN A 127 -3.81 27.63 -22.91
N LEU A 128 -3.74 27.49 -24.24
CA LEU A 128 -4.79 26.85 -25.03
C LEU A 128 -4.87 25.37 -24.72
N LEU A 129 -3.74 24.63 -24.73
CA LEU A 129 -3.71 23.21 -24.39
C LEU A 129 -4.25 22.95 -22.97
N ALA A 130 -3.85 23.75 -21.98
CA ALA A 130 -4.41 23.67 -20.62
C ALA A 130 -5.93 23.92 -20.59
N SER A 131 -6.44 24.83 -21.43
CA SER A 131 -7.88 25.10 -21.55
C SER A 131 -8.65 23.96 -22.21
N PHE A 132 -8.11 23.35 -23.27
CA PHE A 132 -8.72 22.17 -23.91
C PHE A 132 -8.70 20.96 -22.96
N ALA A 133 -7.60 20.70 -22.25
CA ALA A 133 -7.54 19.64 -21.23
C ALA A 133 -8.58 19.87 -20.11
N ASN A 134 -8.77 21.12 -19.66
CA ASN A 134 -9.86 21.52 -18.76
C ASN A 134 -11.25 21.49 -19.44
N GLY A 135 -11.40 20.84 -20.59
CA GLY A 135 -12.68 20.51 -21.22
C GLY A 135 -13.25 19.16 -20.78
N GLY A 136 -12.44 18.28 -20.18
CA GLY A 136 -12.82 16.92 -19.78
C GLY A 136 -12.25 15.82 -20.68
N THR A 137 -12.56 14.56 -20.36
CA THR A 137 -11.99 13.35 -21.02
C THR A 137 -12.01 13.38 -22.54
N ALA A 138 -13.12 13.84 -23.13
CA ALA A 138 -13.33 13.87 -24.58
C ALA A 138 -12.29 14.70 -25.34
N PHE A 139 -11.56 15.60 -24.66
CA PHE A 139 -10.46 16.36 -25.22
C PHE A 139 -9.08 15.70 -25.01
N VAL A 140 -8.94 14.73 -24.10
CA VAL A 140 -7.64 14.11 -23.79
C VAL A 140 -7.10 13.33 -24.99
N GLU A 141 -7.91 12.45 -25.58
CA GLU A 141 -7.51 11.66 -26.75
C GLU A 141 -7.02 12.53 -27.93
N PRO A 142 -7.76 13.53 -28.44
CA PRO A 142 -7.27 14.37 -29.54
C PRO A 142 -6.09 15.28 -29.14
N ILE A 143 -5.92 15.63 -27.85
CA ILE A 143 -4.70 16.32 -27.35
C ILE A 143 -3.48 15.39 -27.44
N LEU A 144 -3.62 14.13 -27.03
CA LEU A 144 -2.55 13.14 -27.11
C LEU A 144 -2.22 12.81 -28.59
N ALA A 145 -3.24 12.58 -29.42
CA ALA A 145 -3.10 12.30 -30.84
C ALA A 145 -2.46 13.46 -31.63
N ALA A 146 -2.70 14.72 -31.23
CA ALA A 146 -2.02 15.89 -31.79
C ALA A 146 -0.53 16.01 -31.38
N GLY A 147 0.02 15.06 -30.61
CA GLY A 147 1.41 15.05 -30.17
C GLY A 147 1.71 16.03 -29.02
N ALA A 148 0.69 16.45 -28.26
CA ALA A 148 0.88 17.49 -27.24
C ALA A 148 1.72 17.04 -26.04
N LEU A 149 1.65 15.77 -25.62
CA LEU A 149 2.32 15.30 -24.40
C LEU A 149 3.86 15.51 -24.44
N PRO A 150 4.60 15.05 -25.48
CA PRO A 150 6.03 15.39 -25.61
C PRO A 150 6.30 16.90 -25.68
N ALA A 151 5.42 17.68 -26.32
CA ALA A 151 5.57 19.13 -26.43
C ALA A 151 5.35 19.86 -25.08
N LEU A 152 4.47 19.33 -24.20
CA LEU A 152 4.30 19.81 -22.83
C LEU A 152 5.54 19.47 -21.99
N LEU A 153 5.97 18.21 -21.98
CA LEU A 153 7.12 17.74 -21.21
C LEU A 153 8.41 18.49 -21.56
N ALA A 154 8.62 18.76 -22.85
CA ALA A 154 9.74 19.58 -23.35
C ALA A 154 9.75 21.05 -22.89
N ASN A 155 8.70 21.53 -22.22
CA ASN A 155 8.60 22.85 -21.60
C ASN A 155 8.57 22.80 -20.04
N VAL A 156 8.74 21.61 -19.42
CA VAL A 156 8.76 21.45 -17.95
C VAL A 156 10.13 21.78 -17.33
N CYS A 157 11.24 21.55 -18.03
CA CYS A 157 12.58 21.79 -17.49
C CYS A 157 12.80 23.26 -17.09
N PRO A 158 13.09 23.58 -15.80
CA PRO A 158 13.20 24.96 -15.31
C PRO A 158 14.50 25.65 -15.70
N VAL A 159 15.54 24.90 -16.09
CA VAL A 159 16.83 25.44 -16.54
C VAL A 159 16.74 26.02 -17.96
N SER A 160 15.85 25.48 -18.79
CA SER A 160 15.71 25.83 -20.21
C SER A 160 14.47 26.66 -20.56
N ASN A 161 13.55 26.91 -19.61
CA ASN A 161 12.29 27.61 -19.85
C ASN A 161 11.97 28.64 -18.76
N ALA A 162 11.43 29.80 -19.14
CA ALA A 162 10.96 30.80 -18.18
C ALA A 162 9.90 30.22 -17.22
N PRO A 163 9.87 30.59 -15.92
CA PRO A 163 8.98 29.98 -14.93
C PRO A 163 7.49 30.01 -15.29
N LEU A 164 7.03 31.02 -16.04
CA LEU A 164 5.64 31.12 -16.49
C LEU A 164 5.27 30.04 -17.53
N LEU A 165 6.22 29.61 -18.35
CA LEU A 165 6.04 28.49 -19.29
C LEU A 165 5.93 27.18 -18.52
N VAL A 166 6.89 26.90 -17.62
CA VAL A 166 6.93 25.70 -16.76
C VAL A 166 5.62 25.54 -15.98
N THR A 167 5.17 26.59 -15.29
CA THR A 167 3.89 26.56 -14.54
C THR A 167 2.68 26.29 -15.44
N THR A 168 2.71 26.72 -16.70
CA THR A 168 1.60 26.50 -17.64
C THR A 168 1.66 25.10 -18.27
N ALA A 169 2.85 24.58 -18.57
CA ALA A 169 3.05 23.22 -19.05
C ALA A 169 2.66 22.18 -17.98
N LEU A 170 3.11 22.36 -16.73
CA LEU A 170 2.70 21.54 -15.59
C LEU A 170 1.18 21.58 -15.35
N ARG A 171 0.54 22.75 -15.51
CA ARG A 171 -0.92 22.86 -15.39
C ARG A 171 -1.65 22.17 -16.54
N ALA A 172 -1.15 22.27 -17.77
CA ALA A 172 -1.71 21.51 -18.88
C ALA A 172 -1.59 20.00 -18.65
N LEU A 173 -0.45 19.53 -18.15
CA LEU A 173 -0.21 18.14 -17.80
C LEU A 173 -1.13 17.67 -16.66
N LEU A 174 -1.25 18.42 -15.56
CA LEU A 174 -2.16 18.08 -14.46
C LEU A 174 -3.63 18.03 -14.94
N ASN A 175 -4.07 18.98 -15.78
CA ASN A 175 -5.41 18.97 -16.35
C ASN A 175 -5.69 17.74 -17.22
N ILE A 176 -4.67 17.21 -17.92
CA ILE A 176 -4.75 15.94 -18.66
C ILE A 176 -4.87 14.76 -17.68
N VAL A 177 -4.03 14.72 -16.64
CA VAL A 177 -4.02 13.65 -15.62
C VAL A 177 -5.36 13.58 -14.86
N GLU A 178 -5.90 14.73 -14.42
CA GLU A 178 -7.18 14.82 -13.72
C GLU A 178 -8.36 14.43 -14.62
N SER A 179 -8.32 14.79 -15.91
CA SER A 179 -9.32 14.35 -16.89
C SER A 179 -9.23 12.86 -17.16
N SER A 180 -8.02 12.32 -17.34
CA SER A 180 -7.79 10.87 -17.57
C SER A 180 -8.28 10.02 -16.39
N ALA A 181 -8.25 10.56 -15.16
CA ALA A 181 -8.79 9.91 -13.97
C ALA A 181 -10.33 9.79 -13.93
N LEU A 182 -11.04 10.31 -14.95
CA LEU A 182 -12.48 10.14 -15.17
C LEU A 182 -12.80 9.35 -16.46
N ALA A 183 -11.80 8.80 -17.14
CA ALA A 183 -12.01 7.98 -18.33
C ALA A 183 -12.83 6.71 -18.01
N THR A 184 -13.59 6.22 -19.00
CA THR A 184 -14.22 4.89 -18.94
C THR A 184 -13.16 3.79 -19.10
N PRO A 185 -13.40 2.55 -18.61
CA PRO A 185 -12.45 1.44 -18.78
C PRO A 185 -12.13 1.13 -20.24
N ASP A 186 -13.08 1.38 -21.14
CA ASP A 186 -13.02 1.12 -22.58
C ASP A 186 -12.40 2.30 -23.38
N SER A 187 -11.89 3.31 -22.70
CA SER A 187 -11.25 4.48 -23.31
C SER A 187 -9.82 4.15 -23.76
N PRO A 188 -9.37 4.64 -24.95
CA PRO A 188 -7.99 4.46 -25.40
C PRO A 188 -6.95 5.31 -24.61
N VAL A 189 -7.38 6.07 -23.61
CA VAL A 189 -6.52 6.91 -22.77
C VAL A 189 -5.87 6.08 -21.67
N ASP A 190 -4.71 5.49 -21.95
CA ASP A 190 -3.95 4.74 -20.96
C ASP A 190 -3.24 5.67 -19.93
N THR A 191 -3.60 5.48 -18.66
CA THR A 191 -2.96 6.19 -17.53
C THR A 191 -1.59 5.61 -17.14
N GLN A 192 -1.27 4.37 -17.55
CA GLN A 192 0.02 3.73 -17.32
C GLN A 192 1.08 4.32 -18.27
N ALA A 193 0.85 4.35 -19.58
CA ALA A 193 1.71 5.02 -20.55
C ALA A 193 1.88 6.53 -20.25
N LEU A 194 0.85 7.20 -19.72
CA LEU A 194 0.97 8.59 -19.26
C LEU A 194 1.91 8.71 -18.04
N ALA A 195 1.89 7.76 -17.10
CA ALA A 195 2.83 7.73 -15.98
C ALA A 195 4.26 7.42 -16.45
N GLU A 196 4.44 6.43 -17.34
CA GLU A 196 5.74 6.10 -17.94
C GLU A 196 6.37 7.28 -18.65
N ALA A 197 5.59 8.00 -19.47
CA ALA A 197 6.06 9.19 -20.18
C ALA A 197 6.44 10.32 -19.23
N VAL A 198 5.70 10.55 -18.15
CA VAL A 198 5.99 11.61 -17.16
C VAL A 198 7.19 11.25 -16.26
N PHE A 199 7.41 9.96 -15.99
CA PHE A 199 8.49 9.44 -15.16
C PHE A 199 9.68 8.89 -15.97
N ALA A 200 9.86 9.35 -17.21
CA ALA A 200 11.10 9.18 -17.95
C ALA A 200 12.27 9.91 -17.22
N PRO A 201 13.52 9.39 -17.23
CA PRO A 201 14.62 9.95 -16.43
C PRO A 201 14.88 11.45 -16.62
N GLU A 202 14.93 11.92 -17.88
CA GLU A 202 15.11 13.35 -18.23
C GLU A 202 14.00 14.26 -17.66
N HIS A 203 12.82 13.71 -17.41
CA HIS A 203 11.70 14.43 -16.84
C HIS A 203 11.72 14.31 -15.31
N ILE A 204 12.11 13.18 -14.72
CA ILE A 204 12.35 13.07 -13.27
C ILE A 204 13.43 14.07 -12.82
N GLU A 205 14.53 14.22 -13.56
CA GLU A 205 15.56 15.25 -13.29
C GLU A 205 14.95 16.67 -13.32
N SER A 206 14.10 16.95 -14.32
CA SER A 206 13.41 18.23 -14.45
C SER A 206 12.42 18.50 -13.29
N LEU A 207 11.70 17.47 -12.83
CA LEU A 207 10.82 17.55 -11.66
C LEU A 207 11.63 17.74 -10.37
N ASN A 208 12.77 17.05 -10.21
CA ASN A 208 13.65 17.20 -9.06
C ASN A 208 14.24 18.62 -8.98
N ALA A 209 14.67 19.20 -10.10
CA ALA A 209 15.18 20.56 -10.18
C ALA A 209 14.14 21.64 -9.78
N ILE A 210 12.85 21.37 -9.99
CA ILE A 210 11.75 22.23 -9.50
C ILE A 210 11.61 22.11 -7.97
N LEU A 211 11.71 20.89 -7.44
CA LEU A 211 11.54 20.59 -6.03
C LEU A 211 12.75 21.05 -5.17
N SER A 212 13.98 20.99 -5.70
CA SER A 212 15.19 21.46 -5.00
C SER A 212 15.48 22.96 -5.14
N GLY A 213 14.84 23.66 -6.09
CA GLY A 213 15.12 25.07 -6.38
C GLY A 213 14.87 26.03 -5.19
N ALA A 214 15.94 26.64 -4.66
CA ALA A 214 15.91 27.47 -3.45
C ALA A 214 15.09 28.79 -3.54
N SER A 215 14.60 29.18 -4.73
CA SER A 215 13.91 30.45 -4.90
C SER A 215 12.47 30.44 -4.35
N ASN A 216 12.23 31.10 -3.22
CA ASN A 216 10.92 31.23 -2.55
C ASN A 216 9.91 32.16 -3.28
N THR A 217 9.79 32.06 -4.61
CA THR A 217 8.82 32.82 -5.40
C THR A 217 7.45 32.14 -5.44
N ALA A 218 6.37 32.93 -5.55
CA ALA A 218 5.01 32.39 -5.72
C ALA A 218 4.85 31.51 -6.98
N ALA A 219 5.68 31.75 -8.02
CA ALA A 219 5.75 30.90 -9.19
C ALA A 219 6.35 29.52 -8.84
N GLN A 220 7.49 29.48 -8.13
CA GLN A 220 8.11 28.23 -7.68
C GLN A 220 7.18 27.44 -6.77
N GLN A 221 6.54 28.10 -5.80
CA GLN A 221 5.57 27.46 -4.89
C GLN A 221 4.38 26.85 -5.67
N THR A 222 3.92 27.51 -6.73
CA THR A 222 2.90 26.94 -7.63
C THR A 222 3.43 25.70 -8.38
N GLN A 223 4.68 25.73 -8.85
CA GLN A 223 5.30 24.60 -9.56
C GLN A 223 5.53 23.40 -8.64
N ILE A 224 6.05 23.60 -7.43
CA ILE A 224 6.24 22.56 -6.40
C ILE A 224 4.91 21.85 -6.11
N ALA A 225 3.83 22.62 -5.89
CA ALA A 225 2.50 22.07 -5.66
C ALA A 225 1.95 21.30 -6.87
N LEU A 226 2.19 21.77 -8.10
CA LEU A 226 1.79 21.06 -9.33
C LEU A 226 2.57 19.75 -9.51
N VAL A 227 3.90 19.76 -9.33
CA VAL A 227 4.76 18.57 -9.42
C VAL A 227 4.35 17.52 -8.40
N ALA A 228 4.15 17.92 -7.14
CA ALA A 228 3.73 17.01 -6.08
C ALA A 228 2.33 16.40 -6.34
N ASN A 229 1.39 17.19 -6.90
CA ASN A 229 0.08 16.66 -7.34
C ASN A 229 0.21 15.68 -8.51
N ILE A 230 1.05 15.96 -9.51
CA ILE A 230 1.28 15.06 -10.65
C ILE A 230 1.85 13.72 -10.14
N ILE A 231 2.82 13.76 -9.22
CA ILE A 231 3.34 12.59 -8.53
C ILE A 231 2.22 11.83 -7.81
N SER A 232 1.38 12.50 -7.01
CA SER A 232 0.35 11.83 -6.21
C SER A 232 -0.82 11.24 -7.01
N LYS A 233 -1.02 11.63 -8.28
CA LYS A 233 -2.07 11.06 -9.15
C LYS A 233 -1.57 9.96 -10.11
N LEU A 234 -0.31 10.05 -10.57
CA LEU A 234 0.30 9.10 -11.53
C LEU A 234 1.17 8.02 -10.86
N CYS A 235 1.79 8.27 -9.72
CA CYS A 235 2.68 7.30 -9.08
C CYS A 235 1.87 6.19 -8.38
N ARG A 236 1.49 5.16 -9.16
CA ARG A 236 0.64 4.04 -8.72
C ARG A 236 1.36 2.68 -8.61
N GLU A 237 2.58 2.60 -9.12
CA GLU A 237 3.33 1.34 -9.28
C GLU A 237 4.71 1.43 -8.64
N GLU A 238 5.20 0.30 -8.14
CA GLU A 238 6.48 0.23 -7.44
C GLU A 238 7.67 0.70 -8.29
N ARG A 239 7.68 0.45 -9.60
CA ARG A 239 8.73 0.96 -10.49
C ARG A 239 8.79 2.50 -10.51
N HIS A 240 7.64 3.18 -10.47
CA HIS A 240 7.58 4.64 -10.44
C HIS A 240 7.99 5.17 -9.06
N GLN A 241 7.55 4.52 -7.97
CA GLN A 241 7.97 4.85 -6.60
C GLN A 241 9.49 4.70 -6.43
N LEU A 242 10.08 3.64 -6.98
CA LEU A 242 11.51 3.36 -6.92
C LEU A 242 12.34 4.31 -7.80
N ALA A 243 11.85 4.65 -9.00
CA ALA A 243 12.51 5.63 -9.88
C ALA A 243 12.60 7.02 -9.22
N LEU A 244 11.49 7.50 -8.62
CA LEU A 244 11.46 8.77 -7.88
C LEU A 244 12.34 8.73 -6.62
N ALA A 245 12.40 7.59 -5.91
CA ALA A 245 13.26 7.44 -4.73
C ALA A 245 14.76 7.41 -5.07
N ASN A 246 15.15 6.77 -6.19
CA ASN A 246 16.55 6.70 -6.64
C ASN A 246 17.07 8.02 -7.27
N SER A 247 16.19 8.94 -7.63
CA SER A 247 16.51 10.18 -8.36
C SER A 247 16.34 11.44 -7.49
N ASP A 248 16.55 11.29 -6.18
CA ASP A 248 16.53 12.33 -5.13
C ASP A 248 15.24 13.16 -4.97
N VAL A 249 14.20 12.91 -5.77
CA VAL A 249 12.87 13.54 -5.62
C VAL A 249 12.28 13.32 -4.22
N LEU A 250 12.51 12.15 -3.63
CA LEU A 250 12.11 11.85 -2.25
C LEU A 250 12.83 12.75 -1.22
N ASP A 251 14.11 13.05 -1.42
CA ASP A 251 14.91 13.87 -0.52
C ASP A 251 14.63 15.37 -0.70
N SER A 252 14.38 15.81 -1.93
CA SER A 252 13.86 17.16 -2.22
C SER A 252 12.49 17.39 -1.57
N LEU A 253 11.56 16.42 -1.63
CA LEU A 253 10.27 16.50 -0.94
C LEU A 253 10.41 16.45 0.60
N ALA A 254 11.35 15.66 1.12
CA ALA A 254 11.68 15.63 2.55
C ALA A 254 12.24 16.98 3.04
N THR A 255 13.12 17.59 2.23
CA THR A 255 13.68 18.93 2.48
C THR A 255 12.60 20.00 2.48
N ARG A 256 11.61 19.94 1.57
CA ARG A 256 10.43 20.83 1.61
C ARG A 256 9.61 20.65 2.89
N LEU A 257 9.33 19.40 3.28
CA LEU A 257 8.62 19.13 4.54
C LEU A 257 9.38 19.71 5.76
N ALA A 258 10.72 19.65 5.73
CA ALA A 258 11.57 20.27 6.74
C ALA A 258 11.53 21.81 6.69
N SER A 259 11.65 22.45 5.52
CA SER A 259 11.47 23.91 5.34
C SER A 259 10.13 24.40 5.90
N ILE A 260 9.04 23.65 5.72
CA ILE A 260 7.72 23.97 6.28
C ILE A 260 7.73 23.84 7.81
N ALA A 261 8.41 22.84 8.37
CA ALA A 261 8.52 22.69 9.82
C ALA A 261 9.35 23.83 10.45
N VAL A 262 10.47 24.21 9.84
CA VAL A 262 11.32 25.36 10.24
C VAL A 262 10.52 26.67 10.14
N GLY A 263 9.82 26.90 9.03
CA GLY A 263 8.96 28.09 8.84
C GLY A 263 7.78 28.18 9.82
N GLN A 264 7.44 27.09 10.50
CA GLN A 264 6.43 27.05 11.56
C GLN A 264 7.02 27.02 12.99
N GLY A 265 8.36 27.04 13.14
CA GLY A 265 9.04 26.94 14.43
C GLY A 265 9.04 25.54 15.06
N HIS A 266 8.67 24.49 14.31
CA HIS A 266 8.60 23.11 14.79
C HIS A 266 9.96 22.39 14.71
N VAL A 267 11.01 23.01 15.24
CA VAL A 267 12.38 22.46 15.27
C VAL A 267 12.69 21.93 16.68
N ILE A 268 13.45 20.84 16.80
CA ILE A 268 13.90 20.35 18.11
C ILE A 268 14.84 21.38 18.76
N PRO A 269 14.65 21.74 20.04
CA PRO A 269 15.58 22.65 20.72
C PRO A 269 17.02 22.14 20.67
N TYR A 270 17.98 23.05 20.46
CA TYR A 270 19.41 22.77 20.27
C TYR A 270 19.78 21.98 19.00
N ALA A 271 18.85 21.71 18.07
CA ALA A 271 19.15 21.02 16.81
C ALA A 271 20.29 21.69 16.01
N GLU A 272 20.29 23.02 15.86
CA GLU A 272 21.38 23.77 15.20
C GLU A 272 22.74 23.60 15.88
N VAL A 273 22.76 23.53 17.21
CA VAL A 273 24.00 23.41 18.00
C VAL A 273 24.54 21.99 17.89
N PHE A 274 23.64 21.00 17.98
CA PHE A 274 23.95 19.59 17.77
C PHE A 274 24.41 19.32 16.32
N GLY A 275 23.81 19.97 15.33
CA GLY A 275 24.18 19.82 13.92
C GLY A 275 25.60 20.26 13.60
N ARG A 276 26.19 21.18 14.37
CA ARG A 276 27.61 21.56 14.28
C ARG A 276 28.58 20.51 14.85
N VAL A 277 28.07 19.55 15.64
CA VAL A 277 28.83 18.42 16.18
C VAL A 277 28.66 17.18 15.31
N ASP A 278 27.46 16.98 14.77
CA ASP A 278 27.10 15.84 13.90
C ASP A 278 27.39 16.07 12.41
N HIS A 279 27.94 17.24 12.04
CA HIS A 279 28.14 17.70 10.65
C HIS A 279 26.84 17.68 9.82
N THR A 280 25.72 18.03 10.45
CA THR A 280 24.38 18.17 9.82
C THR A 280 23.89 19.62 9.75
N SER A 281 24.66 20.60 10.25
CA SER A 281 24.34 22.04 10.19
C SER A 281 24.03 22.53 8.78
N ASP A 282 24.77 22.01 7.81
CA ASP A 282 24.78 22.50 6.43
C ASP A 282 23.56 22.00 5.63
N PHE A 283 22.80 21.09 6.22
CA PHE A 283 21.53 20.56 5.71
C PHE A 283 20.31 21.16 6.41
N PHE A 284 20.51 22.13 7.32
CA PHE A 284 19.40 22.84 7.96
C PHE A 284 18.72 23.77 6.93
N PRO A 285 17.46 23.52 6.54
CA PRO A 285 16.89 24.17 5.36
C PRO A 285 16.33 25.56 5.68
N GLU A 286 16.28 26.43 4.67
CA GLU A 286 15.63 27.75 4.81
C GLU A 286 14.13 27.60 5.14
N PRO A 287 13.55 28.49 5.98
CA PRO A 287 12.13 28.47 6.30
C PRO A 287 11.28 28.79 5.06
N GLU A 288 10.30 27.92 4.74
CA GLU A 288 9.38 28.18 3.63
C GLU A 288 8.35 29.26 3.99
N PRO A 289 7.99 30.19 3.08
CA PRO A 289 6.96 31.20 3.32
C PRO A 289 5.61 30.58 3.73
N SER A 290 4.82 31.33 4.50
CA SER A 290 3.50 30.92 5.02
C SER A 290 2.41 30.66 3.97
N THR A 291 2.73 30.87 2.69
CA THR A 291 1.86 30.55 1.53
C THR A 291 2.11 29.15 0.95
N SER A 292 3.11 28.42 1.45
CA SER A 292 3.52 27.11 0.93
C SER A 292 2.46 26.04 1.25
N ASN A 293 2.06 25.24 0.25
CA ASN A 293 0.96 24.28 0.40
C ASN A 293 1.49 22.91 0.87
N LEU A 294 1.19 22.57 2.13
CA LEU A 294 1.59 21.31 2.76
C LEU A 294 0.86 20.07 2.18
N VAL A 295 -0.35 20.23 1.60
CA VAL A 295 -1.19 19.09 1.17
C VAL A 295 -0.54 18.24 0.07
N PRO A 296 -0.07 18.81 -1.08
CA PRO A 296 0.57 18.02 -2.13
C PRO A 296 1.84 17.33 -1.67
N ILE A 297 2.66 18.00 -0.84
CA ILE A 297 3.94 17.45 -0.35
C ILE A 297 3.68 16.20 0.51
N LEU A 298 2.70 16.26 1.43
CA LEU A 298 2.33 15.11 2.24
C LEU A 298 1.68 13.97 1.40
N GLU A 299 0.85 14.29 0.40
CA GLU A 299 0.27 13.26 -0.48
C GLU A 299 1.36 12.60 -1.33
N ALA A 300 2.30 13.37 -1.91
CA ALA A 300 3.41 12.86 -2.72
C ALA A 300 4.39 12.00 -1.90
N LEU A 301 4.81 12.45 -0.71
CA LEU A 301 5.66 11.69 0.20
C LEU A 301 5.01 10.36 0.59
N ALA A 302 3.75 10.39 1.03
CA ALA A 302 3.01 9.18 1.39
C ALA A 302 2.82 8.24 0.18
N THR A 303 2.72 8.78 -1.04
CA THR A 303 2.60 7.98 -2.27
C THR A 303 3.92 7.30 -2.64
N ILE A 304 5.07 7.99 -2.56
CA ILE A 304 6.39 7.41 -2.89
C ILE A 304 6.79 6.33 -1.88
N ILE A 305 6.66 6.60 -0.57
CA ILE A 305 7.10 5.66 0.47
C ILE A 305 6.10 4.54 0.76
N SER A 306 4.96 4.51 0.09
CA SER A 306 3.91 3.53 0.38
C SER A 306 4.39 2.09 0.23
N ASP A 307 4.05 1.33 1.25
CA ASP A 307 4.20 -0.13 1.35
C ASP A 307 5.66 -0.62 1.19
N SER A 308 6.64 0.23 1.54
CA SER A 308 8.08 -0.06 1.53
C SER A 308 8.78 0.47 2.78
N ARG A 309 9.45 -0.44 3.50
CA ARG A 309 10.26 -0.10 4.68
C ARG A 309 11.56 0.58 4.27
N PHE A 310 12.13 0.22 3.12
CA PHE A 310 13.30 0.90 2.55
C PHE A 310 13.00 2.37 2.21
N ARG A 311 11.98 2.64 1.39
CA ARG A 311 11.61 4.02 0.97
C ARG A 311 11.15 4.87 2.16
N ALA A 312 10.41 4.28 3.12
CA ALA A 312 10.08 4.96 4.37
C ALA A 312 11.33 5.31 5.21
N CYS A 313 12.32 4.41 5.27
CA CYS A 313 13.58 4.70 5.95
C CYS A 313 14.37 5.82 5.27
N MET A 314 14.38 5.89 3.93
CA MET A 314 15.05 6.97 3.19
C MET A 314 14.50 8.35 3.58
N LEU A 315 13.18 8.50 3.73
CA LEU A 315 12.55 9.74 4.20
C LEU A 315 13.02 10.13 5.63
N LEU A 316 13.04 9.16 6.55
CA LEU A 316 13.47 9.41 7.94
C LEU A 316 14.98 9.70 8.06
N CYS A 317 15.76 9.20 7.09
CA CYS A 317 17.20 9.38 6.98
C CYS A 317 17.60 10.51 6.00
N SER A 318 16.63 11.32 5.54
CA SER A 318 16.90 12.54 4.78
C SER A 318 17.75 13.50 5.63
N PRO A 319 18.82 14.13 5.08
CA PRO A 319 19.69 15.01 5.85
C PRO A 319 18.94 16.17 6.51
N ALA A 320 18.01 16.80 5.79
CA ALA A 320 17.21 17.91 6.30
C ALA A 320 16.28 17.47 7.44
N ILE A 321 15.64 16.30 7.32
CA ILE A 321 14.80 15.71 8.38
C ILE A 321 15.64 15.38 9.62
N MET A 322 16.83 14.77 9.44
CA MET A 322 17.75 14.48 10.55
C MET A 322 18.32 15.75 11.21
N ALA A 323 18.49 16.83 10.46
CA ALA A 323 18.97 18.13 10.97
C ALA A 323 17.93 18.85 11.84
N ILE A 324 16.64 18.79 11.49
CA ILE A 324 15.57 19.49 12.24
C ILE A 324 14.89 18.63 13.32
N PHE A 325 14.89 17.30 13.14
CA PHE A 325 14.35 16.30 14.08
C PHE A 325 15.43 15.32 14.60
N PRO A 326 16.56 15.79 15.18
CA PRO A 326 17.55 14.90 15.78
C PRO A 326 17.01 14.19 17.03
N SER A 327 17.35 12.92 17.19
CA SER A 327 16.98 12.07 18.32
C SER A 327 17.77 12.42 19.59
N LEU A 328 17.44 13.55 20.23
CA LEU A 328 18.07 14.02 21.47
C LEU A 328 17.23 13.64 22.70
N LYS A 329 17.89 13.27 23.81
CA LYS A 329 17.19 13.17 25.11
C LYS A 329 16.73 14.57 25.50
N PHE A 330 15.47 14.73 25.88
CA PHE A 330 14.92 16.00 26.34
C PHE A 330 14.37 15.88 27.76
N THR A 331 14.82 16.76 28.65
CA THR A 331 14.24 16.88 29.99
C THR A 331 13.33 18.11 30.09
N PRO A 332 11.99 17.93 30.07
CA PRO A 332 11.04 19.05 30.17
C PRO A 332 11.02 19.68 31.57
N SER A 333 10.34 20.83 31.69
CA SER A 333 10.04 21.43 33.00
C SER A 333 9.19 20.50 33.86
N LYS A 334 9.25 20.68 35.19
CA LYS A 334 8.46 19.88 36.16
C LYS A 334 6.95 19.93 35.89
N GLU A 335 6.46 21.07 35.37
CA GLU A 335 5.06 21.29 35.01
C GLU A 335 4.64 20.42 33.81
N ILE A 336 5.40 20.49 32.72
CA ILE A 336 5.15 19.69 31.50
C ILE A 336 5.31 18.18 31.79
N ARG A 337 6.23 17.82 32.71
CA ARG A 337 6.43 16.43 33.13
C ARG A 337 5.38 15.90 34.13
N ALA A 338 4.65 16.77 34.85
CA ALA A 338 3.77 16.35 35.94
C ALA A 338 2.67 15.34 35.51
N PRO A 339 1.98 15.48 34.37
CA PRO A 339 1.00 14.49 33.91
C PRO A 339 1.62 13.11 33.65
N TRP A 340 2.80 13.09 33.00
CA TRP A 340 3.55 11.87 32.70
C TRP A 340 4.02 11.14 33.95
N ASN A 341 4.54 11.88 34.95
CA ASN A 341 4.89 11.34 36.26
C ASN A 341 3.65 10.80 37.01
N SER A 342 2.49 11.46 36.91
CA SER A 342 1.26 10.99 37.56
C SER A 342 0.75 9.67 36.99
N LEU A 343 0.93 9.45 35.68
CA LEU A 343 0.60 8.18 35.02
C LEU A 343 1.59 7.08 35.41
N GLU A 344 2.89 7.40 35.50
CA GLU A 344 3.94 6.49 35.97
C GLU A 344 3.67 5.99 37.40
N ILE A 345 3.36 6.90 38.33
CA ILE A 345 2.97 6.58 39.72
C ILE A 345 1.70 5.70 39.77
N SER A 346 0.81 5.84 38.79
CA SER A 346 -0.43 5.05 38.69
C SER A 346 -0.26 3.68 38.01
N GLY A 347 0.95 3.31 37.58
CA GLY A 347 1.18 2.10 36.80
C GLY A 347 0.64 2.16 35.36
N LEU A 348 0.32 3.36 34.87
CA LEU A 348 -0.21 3.65 33.53
C LEU A 348 0.80 4.45 32.67
N GLY A 349 2.06 4.51 33.09
CA GLY A 349 3.14 5.20 32.39
C GLY A 349 3.89 4.30 31.40
N TYR A 350 4.62 4.93 30.48
CA TYR A 350 5.56 4.23 29.61
C TYR A 350 6.87 3.95 30.36
N ALA A 351 7.25 2.67 30.53
CA ALA A 351 8.47 2.30 31.27
C ALA A 351 9.77 2.90 30.70
N ARG A 352 9.81 3.24 29.40
CA ARG A 352 10.91 3.98 28.75
C ARG A 352 10.60 5.48 28.64
N GLN A 353 10.01 6.12 29.65
CA GLN A 353 9.72 7.57 29.63
C GLN A 353 10.94 8.46 29.34
N GLN A 354 12.16 7.97 29.61
CA GLN A 354 13.42 8.66 29.30
C GLN A 354 13.78 8.69 27.79
N SER A 355 13.05 7.95 26.96
CA SER A 355 13.24 7.92 25.48
C SER A 355 12.33 8.88 24.70
N LEU A 356 11.45 9.63 25.39
CA LEU A 356 10.51 10.56 24.74
C LEU A 356 11.23 11.78 24.16
N SER A 357 10.83 12.18 22.95
CA SER A 357 11.37 13.36 22.25
C SER A 357 10.74 14.66 22.76
N ALA A 358 11.34 15.80 22.43
CA ALA A 358 10.72 17.10 22.70
C ALA A 358 9.33 17.28 22.06
N MET A 359 9.07 16.61 20.93
CA MET A 359 7.78 16.64 20.24
C MET A 359 6.70 15.78 20.93
N ASP A 360 7.09 14.73 21.68
CA ASP A 360 6.13 13.92 22.45
C ASP A 360 5.49 14.70 23.60
N TYR A 361 6.23 15.64 24.21
CA TYR A 361 5.70 16.51 25.26
C TYR A 361 4.78 17.62 24.73
N LEU A 362 4.62 17.77 23.41
CA LEU A 362 3.56 18.59 22.79
C LEU A 362 2.24 17.81 22.63
N LEU A 363 2.26 16.49 22.82
CA LEU A 363 1.07 15.64 22.81
C LEU A 363 0.48 15.51 24.23
N PRO A 364 -0.84 15.33 24.38
CA PRO A 364 -1.43 15.01 25.68
C PRO A 364 -0.85 13.71 26.23
N ALA A 365 -0.52 13.70 27.53
CA ALA A 365 -0.08 12.48 28.21
C ALA A 365 -1.21 11.44 28.23
N ILE A 366 -0.90 10.21 27.80
CA ILE A 366 -1.86 9.12 27.60
C ILE A 366 -1.61 7.93 28.56
N PRO A 367 -2.66 7.30 29.11
CA PRO A 367 -2.53 6.12 29.96
C PRO A 367 -2.21 4.88 29.12
N ILE A 368 -1.08 4.23 29.41
CA ILE A 368 -0.60 3.04 28.70
C ILE A 368 -0.71 1.84 29.64
N HIS A 369 -1.56 0.89 29.26
CA HIS A 369 -1.74 -0.34 30.01
C HIS A 369 -0.63 -1.33 29.65
N GLN A 370 0.46 -1.33 30.40
CA GLN A 370 1.50 -2.34 30.27
C GLN A 370 0.95 -3.69 30.77
N GLY A 371 0.67 -4.61 29.85
CA GLY A 371 0.44 -6.01 30.21
C GLY A 371 1.66 -6.55 30.96
N ARG A 372 1.43 -7.30 32.05
CA ARG A 372 2.52 -7.81 32.90
C ARG A 372 3.52 -8.60 32.06
N LEU A 373 4.75 -8.10 31.96
CA LEU A 373 5.87 -8.85 31.40
C LEU A 373 6.23 -9.98 32.36
N TYR A 374 5.70 -11.17 32.10
CA TYR A 374 6.09 -12.42 32.74
C TYR A 374 7.52 -12.79 32.30
N GLY A 375 8.50 -12.08 32.85
CA GLY A 375 9.92 -12.20 32.50
C GLY A 375 10.88 -11.46 33.44
N SER A 376 10.43 -10.42 34.15
CA SER A 376 11.25 -9.71 35.14
C SER A 376 10.58 -9.66 36.51
N GLN A 377 11.11 -10.42 37.47
CA GLN A 377 10.82 -10.20 38.89
C GLN A 377 11.60 -8.97 39.40
N GLN A 378 11.15 -7.77 39.03
CA GLN A 378 11.50 -6.57 39.81
C GLN A 378 10.57 -6.51 41.03
N SER A 379 11.16 -6.45 42.22
CA SER A 379 10.47 -6.65 43.48
C SER A 379 9.54 -5.48 43.83
N HIS A 380 8.38 -5.79 44.41
CA HIS A 380 7.41 -4.80 44.91
C HIS A 380 7.91 -4.09 46.19
N PHE A 381 8.91 -3.21 46.08
CA PHE A 381 9.26 -2.25 47.13
C PHE A 381 9.78 -0.93 46.51
N PRO A 382 9.31 0.25 46.97
CA PRO A 382 9.90 1.52 46.59
C PRO A 382 11.27 1.67 47.27
N SER A 383 12.33 1.80 46.47
CA SER A 383 13.71 1.96 46.98
C SER A 383 13.90 3.34 47.63
N LEU A 384 13.92 3.37 48.96
CA LEU A 384 14.15 4.59 49.74
C LEU A 384 15.59 5.12 49.56
N GLY A 385 15.72 6.25 48.86
CA GLY A 385 16.76 7.27 49.02
C GLY A 385 18.24 6.83 49.01
N VAL A 386 18.89 6.90 47.84
CA VAL A 386 20.37 6.88 47.72
C VAL A 386 20.88 8.17 47.05
N SER A 387 21.10 9.18 47.90
CA SER A 387 21.83 10.45 47.72
C SER A 387 22.49 10.80 46.35
N ASP A 388 22.21 12.02 45.87
CA ASP A 388 22.84 12.72 44.72
C ASP A 388 24.35 13.05 44.89
N ALA A 389 25.09 12.26 45.68
CA ALA A 389 26.47 12.55 46.05
C ALA A 389 27.49 12.12 44.98
N ARG A 390 27.15 11.19 44.08
CA ARG A 390 28.14 10.50 43.22
C ARG A 390 28.37 11.13 41.84
N GLU A 391 27.43 11.91 41.32
CA GLU A 391 27.56 12.55 40.00
C GLU A 391 28.50 13.76 40.02
N ARG A 392 28.47 14.56 41.11
CA ARG A 392 29.33 15.74 41.30
C ARG A 392 30.84 15.45 41.23
N ALA A 393 31.24 14.19 41.35
CA ALA A 393 32.63 13.75 41.23
C ALA A 393 33.15 13.67 39.78
N ARG A 394 32.26 13.63 38.76
CA ARG A 394 32.66 13.52 37.34
C ARG A 394 32.64 14.86 36.59
N SER A 395 31.87 15.84 37.05
CA SER A 395 31.75 17.18 36.44
C SER A 395 33.03 18.03 36.47
N ALA A 396 34.11 17.56 37.10
CA ALA A 396 35.38 18.28 37.23
C ALA A 396 36.30 18.19 35.99
N ALA A 397 36.05 17.24 35.07
CA ALA A 397 36.98 16.88 34.00
C ALA A 397 36.75 17.57 32.64
N SER A 398 35.68 18.36 32.47
CA SER A 398 35.43 19.13 31.23
C SER A 398 35.53 20.63 31.51
N LYS A 399 36.66 21.23 31.12
CA LYS A 399 36.96 22.66 31.34
C LYS A 399 37.70 23.37 30.19
N TYR A 400 37.52 22.91 28.95
CA TYR A 400 38.01 23.62 27.76
C TYR A 400 37.04 23.53 26.56
N SER A 401 36.08 24.45 26.47
CA SER A 401 35.81 25.25 25.26
C SER A 401 34.62 26.21 25.45
N SER A 402 34.65 27.33 24.71
CA SER A 402 33.54 28.19 24.24
C SER A 402 32.34 28.48 25.16
N THR A 403 32.17 29.78 25.43
CA THR A 403 31.04 30.42 26.12
C THR A 403 29.65 30.11 25.53
N ALA A 404 28.83 29.41 26.31
CA ALA A 404 27.36 29.39 26.21
C ALA A 404 26.74 29.37 27.63
N SER A 405 25.44 29.63 27.78
CA SER A 405 24.77 29.75 29.09
C SER A 405 24.77 28.42 29.87
N VAL A 406 25.61 28.34 30.90
CA VAL A 406 25.88 27.13 31.71
C VAL A 406 24.64 26.55 32.43
N TRP A 407 23.53 27.29 32.50
CA TRP A 407 22.29 26.87 33.15
C TRP A 407 21.32 26.09 32.24
N GLU A 408 21.65 25.93 30.95
CA GLU A 408 20.75 25.32 29.95
C GLU A 408 21.28 24.03 29.32
N ALA A 409 22.60 23.87 29.22
CA ALA A 409 23.24 22.68 28.66
C ALA A 409 22.96 21.38 29.45
N SER A 410 22.49 21.49 30.70
CA SER A 410 22.17 20.35 31.57
C SER A 410 20.81 19.68 31.31
N ARG A 411 20.08 20.09 30.26
CA ARG A 411 18.76 19.51 29.92
C ARG A 411 18.75 18.53 28.74
N PHE A 412 19.87 18.39 28.03
CA PHE A 412 20.00 17.64 26.79
C PHE A 412 21.24 16.73 26.81
N GLU A 413 21.07 15.48 26.43
CA GLU A 413 22.15 14.49 26.34
C GLU A 413 22.01 13.64 25.08
N LEU A 414 23.13 13.07 24.63
CA LEU A 414 23.16 12.00 23.64
C LEU A 414 22.55 10.71 24.19
N PHE A 415 21.98 9.90 23.29
CA PHE A 415 21.74 8.48 23.56
C PHE A 415 23.06 7.70 23.42
N GLY A 416 23.20 6.62 24.20
CA GLY A 416 24.48 5.98 24.54
C GLY A 416 24.77 6.13 26.05
N ASN A 417 25.45 5.19 26.72
CA ASN A 417 26.33 4.15 26.19
C ASN A 417 26.10 2.74 26.81
N GLU A 418 24.90 2.44 27.35
CA GLU A 418 24.61 1.12 27.94
C GLU A 418 23.25 0.56 27.48
N GLY A 419 23.25 -0.69 27.00
CA GLY A 419 22.11 -1.61 27.03
C GLY A 419 21.10 -1.59 25.86
N GLU A 420 20.70 -0.43 25.32
CA GLU A 420 19.58 -0.37 24.37
C GLU A 420 19.98 -0.50 22.89
N SER A 421 19.20 -1.27 22.12
CA SER A 421 19.38 -1.45 20.67
C SER A 421 18.79 -0.28 19.87
N GLU A 422 19.61 0.36 19.04
CA GLU A 422 19.24 1.53 18.20
C GLU A 422 18.17 1.24 17.12
N GLU A 423 17.73 -0.01 16.98
CA GLU A 423 16.55 -0.34 16.17
C GLU A 423 15.24 0.19 16.78
N ASP A 424 15.18 0.36 18.10
CA ASP A 424 14.01 0.85 18.85
C ASP A 424 13.84 2.39 18.82
N GLN A 425 14.85 3.16 18.38
CA GLN A 425 14.81 4.62 18.51
C GLN A 425 13.88 5.27 17.49
N GLU A 426 12.86 5.95 17.99
CA GLU A 426 11.82 6.60 17.18
C GLU A 426 12.21 8.04 16.78
N THR A 427 11.85 8.43 15.56
CA THR A 427 12.07 9.80 15.07
C THR A 427 11.06 10.80 15.65
N PRO A 428 11.47 12.03 16.03
CA PRO A 428 10.55 13.09 16.41
C PRO A 428 9.56 13.53 15.30
N LEU A 429 9.76 13.12 14.05
CA LEU A 429 8.81 13.36 12.96
C LEU A 429 7.44 12.70 13.23
N ILE A 430 7.41 11.52 13.85
CA ILE A 430 6.17 10.77 14.12
C ILE A 430 5.24 11.50 15.11
N PRO A 431 5.69 11.94 16.31
CA PRO A 431 4.86 12.76 17.19
C PRO A 431 4.50 14.12 16.59
N TRP A 432 5.37 14.72 15.75
CA TRP A 432 5.01 15.94 15.01
C TRP A 432 3.87 15.71 14.00
N LEU A 433 3.85 14.58 13.28
CA LEU A 433 2.73 14.23 12.42
C LEU A 433 1.43 13.99 13.21
N ILE A 434 1.49 13.39 14.42
CA ILE A 434 0.33 13.31 15.33
C ILE A 434 -0.15 14.71 15.73
N LEU A 435 0.77 15.63 16.05
CA LEU A 435 0.45 17.02 16.35
C LEU A 435 -0.23 17.73 15.16
N LEU A 436 0.26 17.52 13.93
CA LEU A 436 -0.38 18.05 12.71
C LEU A 436 -1.80 17.50 12.51
N VAL A 437 -2.05 16.20 12.70
CA VAL A 437 -3.41 15.64 12.62
C VAL A 437 -4.34 16.34 13.62
N ARG A 438 -3.88 16.60 14.84
CA ARG A 438 -4.70 17.23 15.88
C ARG A 438 -4.95 18.72 15.63
N THR A 439 -3.95 19.45 15.14
CA THR A 439 -3.97 20.92 15.02
C THR A 439 -4.49 21.43 13.68
N ARG A 440 -4.24 20.71 12.58
CA ARG A 440 -4.72 21.06 11.24
C ARG A 440 -6.18 20.66 11.04
N GLN A 441 -6.75 21.06 9.91
CA GLN A 441 -8.15 20.81 9.53
C GLN A 441 -8.22 20.20 8.12
N ASN A 442 -9.40 19.70 7.75
CA ASN A 442 -9.73 19.23 6.40
C ASN A 442 -8.65 18.33 5.79
N VAL A 443 -8.17 18.64 4.58
CA VAL A 443 -7.25 17.78 3.82
C VAL A 443 -5.81 17.82 4.34
N GLU A 444 -5.36 18.91 4.99
CA GLU A 444 -4.05 18.95 5.66
C GLU A 444 -3.95 17.90 6.77
N ARG A 445 -4.94 17.88 7.66
CA ARG A 445 -5.09 16.86 8.72
C ARG A 445 -5.10 15.45 8.13
N LEU A 446 -5.82 15.27 7.02
CA LEU A 446 -5.98 13.96 6.40
C LEU A 446 -4.71 13.44 5.71
N MET A 447 -3.94 14.31 5.06
CA MET A 447 -2.65 13.92 4.47
C MET A 447 -1.56 13.72 5.52
N ALA A 448 -1.58 14.47 6.63
CA ALA A 448 -0.72 14.19 7.79
C ALA A 448 -1.01 12.80 8.37
N ALA A 449 -2.29 12.42 8.48
CA ALA A 449 -2.69 11.08 8.89
C ALA A 449 -2.27 9.99 7.87
N ASN A 450 -2.30 10.28 6.57
CA ASN A 450 -1.84 9.34 5.53
C ASN A 450 -0.33 9.06 5.62
N LEU A 451 0.50 10.11 5.75
CA LEU A 451 1.95 9.95 5.89
C LEU A 451 2.31 9.21 7.20
N LEU A 452 1.69 9.61 8.32
CA LEU A 452 1.82 8.95 9.62
C LEU A 452 1.46 7.46 9.57
N THR A 453 0.33 7.13 8.93
CA THR A 453 -0.12 5.74 8.72
C THR A 453 0.90 4.94 7.93
N THR A 454 1.48 5.54 6.89
CA THR A 454 2.42 4.88 5.99
C THR A 454 3.76 4.61 6.70
N LEU A 455 4.26 5.55 7.50
CA LEU A 455 5.44 5.35 8.35
C LEU A 455 5.20 4.27 9.41
N PHE A 456 4.08 4.34 10.13
CA PHE A 456 3.72 3.36 11.16
C PHE A 456 3.59 1.94 10.60
N ARG A 457 2.90 1.76 9.46
CA ARG A 457 2.76 0.47 8.77
C ARG A 457 4.08 -0.06 8.20
N SER A 458 5.04 0.82 7.93
CA SER A 458 6.41 0.45 7.54
C SER A 458 7.28 0.01 8.74
N GLY A 459 6.70 -0.08 9.94
CA GLY A 459 7.40 -0.46 11.17
C GLY A 459 8.23 0.66 11.79
N PHE A 460 7.95 1.92 11.44
CA PHE A 460 8.51 3.10 12.11
C PHE A 460 7.48 3.66 13.09
N GLY A 461 7.55 3.16 14.32
CA GLY A 461 6.75 3.65 15.45
C GLY A 461 7.01 2.83 16.71
N SER A 462 7.05 3.48 17.87
CA SER A 462 7.24 2.78 19.14
C SER A 462 6.02 1.90 19.46
N LYS A 463 6.21 0.57 19.45
CA LYS A 463 5.14 -0.42 19.67
C LYS A 463 4.46 -0.21 21.03
N HIS A 464 3.16 -0.48 21.12
CA HIS A 464 2.28 -0.15 22.25
C HIS A 464 2.08 1.36 22.51
N LEU A 465 3.15 2.18 22.57
CA LEU A 465 3.06 3.63 22.77
C LEU A 465 2.33 4.31 21.60
N ARG A 466 2.73 4.06 20.34
CA ARG A 466 2.03 4.62 19.18
C ARG A 466 0.70 3.95 18.88
N GLU A 467 0.52 2.67 19.17
CA GLU A 467 -0.80 2.03 19.05
C GLU A 467 -1.82 2.72 19.98
N THR A 468 -1.43 2.98 21.23
CA THR A 468 -2.27 3.75 22.18
C THR A 468 -2.42 5.20 21.74
N SER A 469 -1.34 5.84 21.24
CA SER A 469 -1.39 7.23 20.76
C SER A 469 -2.33 7.40 19.57
N LEU A 470 -2.24 6.54 18.55
CA LEU A 470 -3.08 6.60 17.36
C LEU A 470 -4.55 6.30 17.73
N GLY A 471 -4.79 5.28 18.56
CA GLY A 471 -6.12 4.90 19.03
C GLY A 471 -6.84 5.99 19.85
N LEU A 472 -6.11 6.78 20.65
CA LEU A 472 -6.70 7.85 21.49
C LEU A 472 -6.64 9.24 20.86
N LEU A 473 -5.62 9.53 20.03
CA LEU A 473 -5.32 10.90 19.59
C LEU A 473 -5.56 11.16 18.09
N VAL A 474 -5.73 10.11 17.27
CA VAL A 474 -5.87 10.20 15.80
C VAL A 474 -7.17 9.54 15.32
N VAL A 475 -7.44 8.28 15.69
CA VAL A 475 -8.65 7.54 15.26
C VAL A 475 -9.94 8.30 15.56
N PRO A 476 -10.17 8.86 16.78
CA PRO A 476 -11.41 9.59 17.07
C PRO A 476 -11.56 10.87 16.23
N VAL A 477 -10.43 11.51 15.88
CA VAL A 477 -10.40 12.76 15.09
C VAL A 477 -10.76 12.49 13.63
N LEU A 478 -10.35 11.34 13.09
CA LEU A 478 -10.70 10.91 11.73
C LEU A 478 -12.16 10.42 11.65
N MET A 479 -12.66 9.74 12.69
CA MET A 479 -14.06 9.33 12.78
C MET A 479 -15.01 10.53 12.90
N ASP A 480 -14.69 11.52 13.75
CA ASP A 480 -15.45 12.76 13.90
C ASP A 480 -15.58 13.54 12.57
N MET A 481 -14.49 13.68 11.79
CA MET A 481 -14.55 14.25 10.45
C MET A 481 -15.50 13.51 9.50
N LEU A 482 -15.52 12.19 9.59
CA LEU A 482 -16.32 11.33 8.70
C LEU A 482 -17.80 11.45 9.05
N ASP A 483 -18.14 11.35 10.33
CA ASP A 483 -19.51 11.39 10.83
C ASP A 483 -20.14 12.79 10.66
N GLN A 484 -19.38 13.87 10.79
CA GLN A 484 -19.85 15.24 10.48
C GLN A 484 -20.26 15.41 9.01
N LEU A 485 -19.48 14.85 8.08
CA LEU A 485 -19.82 14.88 6.64
C LEU A 485 -20.96 13.92 6.29
N GLN A 486 -21.07 12.78 6.97
CA GLN A 486 -22.23 11.89 6.86
C GLN A 486 -23.52 12.52 7.42
N ALA A 487 -23.44 13.39 8.42
CA ALA A 487 -24.60 14.11 8.98
C ALA A 487 -25.12 15.20 8.04
N SER A 488 -24.27 15.75 7.17
CA SER A 488 -24.63 16.76 6.16
C SER A 488 -24.01 16.44 4.78
N PRO A 489 -24.50 15.40 4.08
CA PRO A 489 -23.91 14.95 2.83
C PRO A 489 -23.96 16.04 1.74
N PRO A 490 -22.91 16.18 0.91
CA PRO A 490 -22.82 17.25 -0.09
C PRO A 490 -23.85 17.08 -1.21
N VAL A 491 -24.73 18.07 -1.36
CA VAL A 491 -25.87 18.03 -2.29
C VAL A 491 -25.47 18.50 -3.69
N VAL A 492 -25.28 17.56 -4.61
CA VAL A 492 -25.01 17.83 -6.03
C VAL A 492 -26.25 18.40 -6.71
N LYS A 493 -26.15 19.62 -7.24
CA LYS A 493 -27.22 20.32 -7.98
C LYS A 493 -26.91 20.55 -9.46
N SER A 494 -25.71 20.22 -9.91
CA SER A 494 -25.23 20.43 -11.28
C SER A 494 -24.14 19.39 -11.63
N PRO A 495 -23.85 19.14 -12.92
CA PRO A 495 -22.73 18.28 -13.32
C PRO A 495 -21.35 18.91 -13.04
N LEU A 496 -21.26 20.24 -12.86
CA LEU A 496 -20.04 20.86 -12.32
C LEU A 496 -20.00 20.69 -10.79
N VAL A 497 -18.82 20.30 -10.31
CA VAL A 497 -18.47 20.16 -8.91
C VAL A 497 -17.66 21.38 -8.47
N ASP A 498 -18.06 22.02 -7.38
CA ASP A 498 -17.32 23.12 -6.78
C ASP A 498 -16.19 22.62 -5.84
N ALA A 499 -15.30 23.53 -5.44
CA ALA A 499 -14.12 23.18 -4.65
C ALA A 499 -14.43 22.69 -3.22
N ASP A 500 -15.53 23.13 -2.60
CA ASP A 500 -15.94 22.67 -1.26
C ASP A 500 -16.57 21.27 -1.35
N THR A 501 -17.42 21.02 -2.35
CA THR A 501 -17.92 19.67 -2.65
C THR A 501 -16.77 18.70 -2.95
N ALA A 502 -15.81 19.09 -3.80
CA ALA A 502 -14.63 18.26 -4.11
C ALA A 502 -13.74 17.99 -2.88
N MET A 503 -13.57 18.97 -1.99
CA MET A 503 -12.87 18.79 -0.72
C MET A 503 -13.59 17.77 0.18
N LYS A 504 -14.92 17.90 0.34
CA LYS A 504 -15.75 16.99 1.14
C LYS A 504 -15.73 15.56 0.59
N TRP A 505 -15.81 15.41 -0.74
CA TRP A 505 -15.64 14.13 -1.42
C TRP A 505 -14.27 13.50 -1.15
N THR A 506 -13.20 14.29 -1.25
CA THR A 506 -11.83 13.81 -0.94
C THR A 506 -11.73 13.27 0.49
N ILE A 507 -12.40 13.90 1.46
CA ILE A 507 -12.43 13.43 2.86
C ILE A 507 -13.24 12.12 2.98
N LEU A 508 -14.44 12.06 2.43
CA LEU A 508 -15.29 10.85 2.43
C LEU A 508 -14.61 9.65 1.74
N GLU A 509 -13.86 9.89 0.65
CA GLU A 509 -13.14 8.86 -0.08
C GLU A 509 -11.87 8.38 0.65
N ARG A 510 -11.00 9.31 1.09
CA ARG A 510 -9.67 8.96 1.60
C ARG A 510 -9.68 8.51 3.07
N THR A 511 -10.57 9.03 3.91
CA THR A 511 -10.57 8.74 5.36
C THR A 511 -10.76 7.25 5.69
N PRO A 512 -11.70 6.51 5.07
CA PRO A 512 -11.85 5.07 5.32
C PRO A 512 -10.63 4.27 4.84
N ALA A 513 -10.00 4.66 3.73
CA ALA A 513 -8.81 3.99 3.22
C ALA A 513 -7.58 4.19 4.14
N ILE A 514 -7.42 5.39 4.71
CA ILE A 514 -6.36 5.70 5.68
C ILE A 514 -6.59 4.93 6.99
N LEU A 515 -7.83 4.94 7.51
CA LEU A 515 -8.20 4.14 8.69
C LEU A 515 -7.98 2.64 8.43
N ALA A 516 -8.37 2.11 7.27
CA ALA A 516 -8.15 0.72 6.90
C ALA A 516 -6.66 0.34 6.95
N ARG A 517 -5.77 1.14 6.35
CA ARG A 517 -4.33 0.92 6.42
C ARG A 517 -3.81 1.02 7.86
N MET A 518 -4.32 1.94 8.67
CA MET A 518 -3.88 2.16 10.05
C MET A 518 -4.25 1.02 11.01
N ILE A 519 -5.47 0.49 10.92
CA ILE A 519 -5.98 -0.54 11.84
C ILE A 519 -5.57 -1.98 11.48
N THR A 520 -5.10 -2.19 10.24
CA THR A 520 -4.68 -3.52 9.78
C THR A 520 -3.57 -4.06 10.68
N ASP A 521 -3.66 -5.34 11.05
CA ASP A 521 -2.77 -6.08 11.95
C ASP A 521 -2.61 -5.55 13.40
N SER A 522 -3.43 -4.61 13.87
CA SER A 522 -3.41 -4.16 15.28
C SER A 522 -4.80 -4.23 15.92
N GLU A 523 -5.00 -5.23 16.80
CA GLU A 523 -6.24 -5.43 17.57
C GLU A 523 -6.61 -4.19 18.40
N HIS A 524 -5.61 -3.46 18.93
CA HIS A 524 -5.83 -2.26 19.72
C HIS A 524 -6.46 -1.14 18.88
N LEU A 525 -5.95 -0.93 17.66
CA LEU A 525 -6.45 0.10 16.74
C LEU A 525 -7.81 -0.30 16.12
N GLN A 526 -8.02 -1.58 15.84
CA GLN A 526 -9.33 -2.12 15.48
C GLN A 526 -10.36 -1.86 16.59
N LYS A 527 -10.02 -2.16 17.85
CA LYS A 527 -10.92 -1.90 19.00
C LYS A 527 -11.21 -0.42 19.15
N ALA A 528 -10.20 0.45 19.15
CA ALA A 528 -10.40 1.89 19.26
C ALA A 528 -11.32 2.45 18.16
N THR A 529 -11.20 1.91 16.94
CA THR A 529 -12.04 2.28 15.79
C THR A 529 -13.48 1.73 15.93
N TYR A 530 -13.65 0.49 16.42
CA TYR A 530 -14.96 -0.06 16.75
C TYR A 530 -15.68 0.72 17.85
N ASP A 531 -14.96 1.06 18.93
CA ASP A 531 -15.46 1.86 20.06
C ASP A 531 -15.89 3.27 19.61
N CYS A 532 -15.27 3.83 18.57
CA CYS A 532 -15.68 5.06 17.89
C CYS A 532 -16.90 4.88 16.93
N GLY A 533 -17.60 3.74 16.98
CA GLY A 533 -18.83 3.51 16.21
C GLY A 533 -18.64 3.18 14.73
N ALA A 534 -17.40 2.95 14.28
CA ALA A 534 -17.04 2.89 12.85
C ALA A 534 -17.81 1.84 12.03
N VAL A 535 -18.30 0.75 12.65
CA VAL A 535 -19.17 -0.22 11.97
C VAL A 535 -20.38 0.45 11.33
N LYS A 536 -21.04 1.39 12.02
CA LYS A 536 -22.20 2.11 11.48
C LYS A 536 -21.77 3.08 10.37
N SER A 537 -20.70 3.84 10.61
CA SER A 537 -20.17 4.84 9.68
C SER A 537 -19.73 4.21 8.36
N PHE A 538 -18.89 3.16 8.39
CA PHE A 538 -18.44 2.45 7.18
C PHE A 538 -19.59 1.71 6.47
N SER A 539 -20.52 1.11 7.23
CA SER A 539 -21.72 0.49 6.65
C SER A 539 -22.60 1.50 5.91
N LYS A 540 -22.73 2.71 6.45
CA LYS A 540 -23.43 3.81 5.79
C LYS A 540 -22.70 4.26 4.53
N LEU A 541 -21.39 4.49 4.54
CA LEU A 541 -20.64 4.86 3.34
C LEU A 541 -20.86 3.88 2.18
N LEU A 542 -20.84 2.57 2.47
CA LEU A 542 -21.07 1.57 1.45
C LEU A 542 -22.50 1.61 0.90
N LYS A 543 -23.51 1.89 1.74
CA LYS A 543 -24.91 2.09 1.31
C LYS A 543 -25.05 3.36 0.45
N ASP A 544 -24.53 4.48 0.91
CA ASP A 544 -24.56 5.78 0.21
C ASP A 544 -23.87 5.67 -1.17
N ALA A 545 -22.78 4.90 -1.26
CA ALA A 545 -22.05 4.60 -2.51
C ALA A 545 -22.80 3.68 -3.50
N TYR A 546 -23.91 3.08 -3.07
CA TYR A 546 -24.84 2.26 -3.86
C TYR A 546 -26.25 2.85 -3.95
N GLU A 547 -26.44 4.13 -3.60
CA GLU A 547 -27.58 4.90 -4.10
C GLU A 547 -27.42 5.17 -5.61
N PRO A 548 -28.47 5.02 -6.43
CA PRO A 548 -28.40 5.28 -7.87
C PRO A 548 -28.12 6.76 -8.17
N ILE A 549 -27.48 7.02 -9.30
CA ILE A 549 -27.13 8.38 -9.72
C ILE A 549 -28.31 9.01 -10.50
N PRO A 550 -28.74 10.24 -10.17
CA PRO A 550 -29.86 10.87 -10.85
C PRO A 550 -29.51 11.19 -12.31
N PRO A 551 -30.45 11.08 -13.27
CA PRO A 551 -30.21 11.40 -14.68
C PRO A 551 -29.65 12.81 -14.92
N SER A 552 -29.95 13.77 -14.03
CA SER A 552 -29.41 15.13 -14.07
C SER A 552 -27.89 15.23 -13.88
N ALA A 553 -27.23 14.19 -13.35
CA ALA A 553 -25.76 14.12 -13.26
C ALA A 553 -25.10 13.67 -14.58
N TYR A 554 -25.88 13.07 -15.50
CA TYR A 554 -25.47 12.74 -16.87
C TYR A 554 -25.92 13.80 -17.89
N ALA A 555 -26.62 14.86 -17.45
CA ALA A 555 -27.17 15.87 -18.34
C ALA A 555 -26.07 16.76 -18.93
N LYS A 556 -25.89 16.71 -20.26
CA LYS A 556 -25.04 17.66 -20.99
C LYS A 556 -25.52 19.09 -20.77
N LEU A 557 -24.58 20.04 -20.77
CA LEU A 557 -24.92 21.47 -20.62
C LEU A 557 -25.79 21.94 -21.79
N TRP A 558 -26.91 22.59 -21.46
CA TRP A 558 -27.95 23.00 -22.42
C TRP A 558 -27.39 23.77 -23.63
N SER A 559 -27.85 23.41 -24.83
CA SER A 559 -27.47 24.01 -26.10
C SER A 559 -28.64 24.73 -26.78
N PRO A 560 -28.41 25.89 -27.44
CA PRO A 560 -29.38 26.49 -28.36
C PRO A 560 -29.47 25.77 -29.72
N GLN A 561 -28.56 24.85 -29.99
CA GLN A 561 -28.48 24.06 -31.21
C GLN A 561 -28.78 22.60 -30.85
N ALA A 562 -29.78 22.02 -31.49
CA ALA A 562 -30.10 20.61 -31.35
C ALA A 562 -29.00 19.75 -31.99
N ASP A 563 -28.77 18.54 -31.46
CA ASP A 563 -27.85 17.57 -32.05
C ASP A 563 -28.39 17.11 -33.42
N THR A 564 -27.92 17.77 -34.48
CA THR A 564 -28.01 17.24 -35.84
C THR A 564 -27.02 16.10 -35.97
N GLY A 565 -27.49 14.88 -35.68
CA GLY A 565 -26.73 13.63 -35.71
C GLY A 565 -26.20 13.24 -37.10
N MET A 566 -25.25 14.02 -37.60
CA MET A 566 -24.28 13.59 -38.60
C MET A 566 -22.99 13.27 -37.87
N GLU A 567 -22.79 11.99 -37.57
CA GLU A 567 -21.48 11.43 -37.28
C GLU A 567 -20.65 11.51 -38.56
N LEU A 568 -19.96 12.64 -38.73
CA LEU A 568 -18.97 12.79 -39.79
C LEU A 568 -17.73 12.01 -39.34
N GLU A 569 -17.50 10.84 -39.93
CA GLU A 569 -16.31 10.01 -39.69
C GLU A 569 -15.03 10.78 -40.09
N SER A 570 -14.52 11.61 -39.19
CA SER A 570 -13.27 12.33 -39.39
C SER A 570 -12.11 11.35 -39.32
N THR A 571 -11.46 11.11 -40.45
CA THR A 571 -10.44 10.07 -40.68
C THR A 571 -9.11 10.26 -39.91
N TYR A 572 -9.09 11.15 -38.91
CA TYR A 572 -7.95 11.53 -38.10
C TYR A 572 -8.40 11.74 -36.64
N SER A 573 -7.81 11.01 -35.69
CA SER A 573 -8.18 11.07 -34.26
C SER A 573 -7.90 12.42 -33.60
N SER A 574 -6.97 13.22 -34.13
CA SER A 574 -6.72 14.61 -33.73
C SER A 574 -7.86 15.60 -34.07
N PHE A 575 -8.86 15.16 -34.84
CA PHE A 575 -10.04 15.93 -35.25
C PHE A 575 -11.35 15.37 -34.66
N ALA A 576 -11.32 14.17 -34.09
CA ALA A 576 -12.45 13.62 -33.34
C ALA A 576 -12.48 14.20 -31.90
N LEU A 577 -13.61 14.02 -31.20
CA LEU A 577 -13.59 14.01 -29.73
C LEU A 577 -13.56 12.55 -29.28
N GLY A 578 -12.80 12.26 -28.24
CA GLY A 578 -12.80 10.94 -27.59
C GLY A 578 -14.07 10.72 -26.76
N PRO A 579 -14.23 9.53 -26.15
CA PRO A 579 -15.43 9.18 -25.40
C PRO A 579 -15.69 10.10 -24.19
N GLU A 580 -16.97 10.33 -23.90
CA GLU A 580 -17.38 11.04 -22.68
C GLU A 580 -17.09 10.19 -21.43
N GLY A 581 -16.57 10.85 -20.40
CA GLY A 581 -16.09 10.21 -19.18
C GLY A 581 -17.19 9.85 -18.19
N GLN A 582 -16.81 9.11 -17.16
CA GLN A 582 -17.70 8.88 -16.03
C GLN A 582 -18.02 10.20 -15.31
N PRO A 583 -19.28 10.49 -14.96
CA PRO A 583 -19.61 11.68 -14.19
C PRO A 583 -18.80 11.77 -12.89
N PRO A 584 -18.37 12.95 -12.43
CA PRO A 584 -17.58 13.07 -11.20
C PRO A 584 -18.25 12.44 -9.97
N LEU A 585 -19.59 12.48 -9.89
CA LEU A 585 -20.38 11.81 -8.84
C LEU A 585 -20.34 10.27 -8.93
N LEU A 586 -20.20 9.69 -10.13
CA LEU A 586 -19.99 8.25 -10.29
C LEU A 586 -18.60 7.86 -9.81
N ALA A 587 -17.57 8.56 -10.28
CA ALA A 587 -16.19 8.33 -9.85
C ALA A 587 -16.04 8.48 -8.32
N HIS A 588 -16.72 9.47 -7.72
CA HIS A 588 -16.81 9.64 -6.27
C HIS A 588 -17.43 8.42 -5.57
N LYS A 589 -18.63 7.99 -5.99
CA LYS A 589 -19.30 6.81 -5.42
C LYS A 589 -18.48 5.53 -5.60
N VAL A 590 -17.83 5.33 -6.74
CA VAL A 590 -16.94 4.18 -6.98
C VAL A 590 -15.74 4.19 -6.02
N ARG A 591 -15.08 5.35 -5.81
CA ARG A 591 -13.98 5.46 -4.83
C ARG A 591 -14.44 5.28 -3.39
N MET A 592 -15.68 5.68 -3.05
CA MET A 592 -16.30 5.34 -1.76
C MET A 592 -16.57 3.84 -1.58
N ARG A 593 -16.98 3.10 -2.63
CA ARG A 593 -17.11 1.62 -2.56
C ARG A 593 -15.78 1.01 -2.17
N GLU A 594 -14.72 1.37 -2.88
CA GLU A 594 -13.37 0.83 -2.65
C GLU A 594 -12.89 1.09 -1.21
N SER A 595 -12.99 2.34 -0.75
CA SER A 595 -12.47 2.70 0.58
C SER A 595 -13.32 2.14 1.73
N ALA A 596 -14.65 2.10 1.57
CA ALA A 596 -15.54 1.48 2.55
C ALA A 596 -15.32 -0.04 2.64
N LEU A 597 -15.17 -0.75 1.51
CA LEU A 597 -14.86 -2.19 1.50
C LEU A 597 -13.50 -2.50 2.16
N LYS A 598 -12.47 -1.68 1.89
CA LYS A 598 -11.17 -1.78 2.56
C LYS A 598 -11.30 -1.58 4.07
N ALA A 599 -12.07 -0.58 4.52
CA ALA A 599 -12.30 -0.30 5.94
C ALA A 599 -13.12 -1.40 6.64
N ILE A 600 -14.17 -1.92 6.01
CA ILE A 600 -14.95 -3.06 6.49
C ILE A 600 -14.05 -4.29 6.63
N GLY A 601 -13.25 -4.63 5.61
CA GLY A 601 -12.33 -5.76 5.65
C GLY A 601 -11.27 -5.63 6.76
N ALA A 602 -10.65 -4.46 6.89
CA ALA A 602 -9.62 -4.19 7.91
C ALA A 602 -10.15 -4.25 9.36
N LEU A 603 -11.41 -3.90 9.60
CA LEU A 603 -12.05 -4.01 10.92
C LEU A 603 -12.61 -5.43 11.18
N ALA A 604 -13.20 -6.07 10.15
CA ALA A 604 -13.67 -7.46 10.18
C ALA A 604 -12.54 -8.48 10.40
N ALA A 605 -11.30 -8.10 10.08
CA ALA A 605 -10.10 -8.91 10.32
C ALA A 605 -9.86 -9.23 11.82
N GLY A 606 -10.33 -8.36 12.73
CA GLY A 606 -10.21 -8.51 14.17
C GLY A 606 -11.20 -9.53 14.76
N LYS A 607 -12.09 -9.06 15.64
CA LYS A 607 -12.94 -9.92 16.46
C LYS A 607 -14.23 -10.35 15.77
N ASP A 608 -14.78 -11.48 16.24
CA ASP A 608 -15.99 -12.07 15.68
C ASP A 608 -17.24 -11.20 15.94
N GLU A 609 -17.23 -10.46 17.04
CA GLU A 609 -18.22 -9.43 17.36
C GLU A 609 -18.26 -8.32 16.29
N TYR A 610 -17.11 -7.89 15.75
CA TYR A 610 -17.06 -6.86 14.70
C TYR A 610 -17.63 -7.38 13.37
N ARG A 611 -17.36 -8.65 13.04
CA ARG A 611 -17.92 -9.31 11.85
C ARG A 611 -19.44 -9.44 11.93
N LYS A 612 -19.96 -9.84 13.08
CA LYS A 612 -21.41 -9.94 13.34
C LYS A 612 -22.08 -8.58 13.27
N ALA A 613 -21.50 -7.56 13.92
CA ALA A 613 -22.00 -6.19 13.89
C ALA A 613 -22.09 -5.61 12.46
N PHE A 614 -21.21 -5.99 11.52
CA PHE A 614 -21.36 -5.62 10.11
C PHE A 614 -22.55 -6.32 9.43
N VAL A 615 -22.77 -7.61 9.67
CA VAL A 615 -23.92 -8.35 9.13
C VAL A 615 -25.24 -7.78 9.66
N GLU A 616 -25.28 -7.39 10.94
CA GLU A 616 -26.38 -6.65 11.59
C GLU A 616 -26.61 -5.24 11.02
N GLN A 617 -25.76 -4.75 10.10
CA GLN A 617 -25.98 -3.52 9.34
C GLN A 617 -26.38 -3.76 7.88
N ASP A 618 -26.78 -4.97 7.48
CA ASP A 618 -27.24 -5.33 6.12
C ASP A 618 -26.25 -5.02 4.99
N VAL A 619 -24.94 -4.97 5.29
CA VAL A 619 -23.92 -4.62 4.26
C VAL A 619 -23.69 -5.73 3.23
N VAL A 620 -24.04 -6.98 3.54
CA VAL A 620 -23.66 -8.14 2.70
C VAL A 620 -24.25 -8.06 1.29
N ALA A 621 -25.48 -7.55 1.13
CA ALA A 621 -26.06 -7.26 -0.19
C ALA A 621 -25.19 -6.33 -1.05
N HIS A 622 -24.54 -5.34 -0.42
CA HIS A 622 -23.71 -4.33 -1.04
C HIS A 622 -22.30 -4.87 -1.33
N ILE A 623 -21.77 -5.74 -0.46
CA ILE A 623 -20.53 -6.49 -0.71
C ILE A 623 -20.73 -7.42 -1.93
N VAL A 624 -21.87 -8.10 -2.06
CA VAL A 624 -22.17 -8.95 -3.23
C VAL A 624 -22.25 -8.14 -4.52
N GLN A 625 -22.89 -6.97 -4.53
CA GLN A 625 -22.87 -6.09 -5.72
C GLN A 625 -21.46 -5.58 -6.05
N SER A 626 -20.56 -5.53 -5.06
CA SER A 626 -19.14 -5.22 -5.25
C SER A 626 -18.32 -6.39 -5.83
N LEU A 627 -18.92 -7.58 -5.95
CA LEU A 627 -18.40 -8.73 -6.70
C LEU A 627 -19.01 -8.83 -8.11
N SER A 628 -19.70 -7.79 -8.60
CA SER A 628 -20.15 -7.68 -9.98
C SER A 628 -19.39 -6.55 -10.69
N PRO A 629 -18.81 -6.79 -11.89
CA PRO A 629 -18.30 -5.71 -12.75
C PRO A 629 -19.39 -4.71 -13.13
N THR A 630 -20.63 -5.20 -13.33
CA THR A 630 -21.85 -4.44 -13.60
C THR A 630 -22.79 -4.54 -12.39
N PRO A 631 -22.63 -3.71 -11.34
CA PRO A 631 -23.49 -3.73 -10.16
C PRO A 631 -24.95 -3.36 -10.49
N GLY A 632 -25.87 -4.12 -9.90
CA GLY A 632 -27.30 -3.81 -9.83
C GLY A 632 -27.72 -3.31 -8.45
N LYS A 633 -29.03 -3.15 -8.25
CA LYS A 633 -29.60 -2.71 -6.96
C LYS A 633 -29.31 -3.73 -5.85
N PRO A 634 -28.67 -3.34 -4.72
CA PRO A 634 -28.57 -4.18 -3.54
C PRO A 634 -29.97 -4.64 -3.08
N SER A 635 -30.16 -5.95 -2.97
CA SER A 635 -31.46 -6.58 -2.73
C SER A 635 -31.28 -7.80 -1.81
N ASN A 636 -32.21 -8.03 -0.89
CA ASN A 636 -32.10 -9.13 0.08
C ASN A 636 -32.35 -10.49 -0.59
N PRO A 637 -31.91 -11.62 -0.01
CA PRO A 637 -32.08 -12.94 -0.60
C PRO A 637 -33.56 -13.30 -0.84
N LYS A 638 -34.46 -12.84 0.03
CA LYS A 638 -35.91 -13.05 -0.05
C LYS A 638 -36.57 -12.32 -1.22
N ASP A 639 -35.93 -11.28 -1.75
CA ASP A 639 -36.45 -10.45 -2.84
C ASP A 639 -35.94 -10.91 -4.22
N ARG A 640 -35.04 -11.89 -4.28
CA ARG A 640 -34.47 -12.42 -5.53
C ARG A 640 -35.44 -13.38 -6.22
N SER A 641 -35.92 -13.02 -7.41
CA SER A 641 -36.58 -13.96 -8.32
C SER A 641 -35.60 -15.08 -8.75
N LYS A 642 -36.04 -16.35 -8.73
CA LYS A 642 -35.20 -17.55 -8.93
C LYS A 642 -34.47 -17.69 -10.28
N ASN A 643 -34.66 -16.77 -11.23
CA ASN A 643 -34.32 -16.97 -12.65
C ASN A 643 -33.17 -16.08 -13.14
N SER A 644 -32.21 -15.71 -12.28
CA SER A 644 -31.05 -14.87 -12.64
C SER A 644 -29.70 -15.58 -12.46
N GLU A 645 -29.59 -16.82 -12.93
CA GLU A 645 -28.28 -17.47 -13.16
C GLU A 645 -27.91 -17.35 -14.65
N PRO A 646 -27.00 -16.43 -15.02
CA PRO A 646 -26.27 -16.54 -16.28
C PRO A 646 -25.20 -17.62 -16.10
N ASP A 647 -25.50 -18.85 -16.51
CA ASP A 647 -24.59 -20.00 -16.41
C ASP A 647 -23.55 -20.00 -17.56
N GLY A 648 -22.89 -18.86 -17.72
CA GLY A 648 -21.91 -18.59 -18.78
C GLY A 648 -20.69 -17.84 -18.26
N LEU A 649 -19.79 -17.54 -19.20
CA LEU A 649 -18.65 -16.65 -18.98
C LEU A 649 -19.09 -15.27 -18.47
N VAL A 650 -18.15 -14.52 -17.90
CA VAL A 650 -18.38 -13.13 -17.46
C VAL A 650 -19.08 -12.36 -18.60
N PRO A 651 -20.24 -11.70 -18.36
CA PRO A 651 -20.89 -10.91 -19.38
C PRO A 651 -19.91 -9.91 -19.97
N ASP A 652 -19.74 -9.96 -21.29
CA ASP A 652 -18.78 -9.13 -21.98
C ASP A 652 -19.08 -7.65 -21.75
N ALA A 653 -18.04 -6.82 -21.58
CA ALA A 653 -18.21 -5.42 -21.17
C ALA A 653 -19.02 -4.58 -22.18
N SER A 654 -19.09 -5.06 -23.42
CA SER A 654 -19.95 -4.57 -24.50
C SER A 654 -21.46 -4.59 -24.19
N ALA A 655 -21.91 -5.37 -23.20
CA ALA A 655 -23.29 -5.38 -22.72
C ALA A 655 -23.59 -4.21 -21.76
N SER A 656 -23.29 -2.98 -22.17
CA SER A 656 -23.47 -1.77 -21.37
C SER A 656 -24.94 -1.38 -21.23
N ASP A 657 -25.65 -2.04 -20.31
CA ASP A 657 -26.99 -1.62 -19.88
C ASP A 657 -26.90 -0.31 -19.07
N HIS A 658 -26.79 0.81 -19.78
CA HIS A 658 -26.64 2.18 -19.27
C HIS A 658 -27.80 2.63 -18.33
N ASN A 659 -28.84 1.81 -18.17
CA ASN A 659 -30.01 2.05 -17.32
C ASN A 659 -29.79 1.83 -15.82
N SER A 660 -28.72 1.15 -15.37
CA SER A 660 -28.62 0.75 -13.95
C SER A 660 -28.46 1.95 -12.99
N GLY A 661 -27.86 3.05 -13.44
CA GLY A 661 -27.53 4.21 -12.61
C GLY A 661 -26.42 3.96 -11.58
N TYR A 662 -25.83 2.76 -11.51
CA TYR A 662 -24.78 2.38 -10.57
C TYR A 662 -23.36 2.41 -11.16
N GLY A 663 -23.24 2.50 -12.50
CA GLY A 663 -21.97 2.42 -13.23
C GLY A 663 -21.31 1.05 -13.15
N SER A 664 -20.04 0.96 -13.53
CA SER A 664 -19.21 -0.25 -13.41
C SER A 664 -18.33 -0.23 -12.13
N ASN A 665 -17.90 -1.41 -11.69
CA ASN A 665 -16.94 -1.57 -10.59
C ASN A 665 -15.55 -1.91 -11.16
N PRO A 666 -14.50 -1.12 -10.88
CA PRO A 666 -13.13 -1.41 -11.30
C PRO A 666 -12.50 -2.54 -10.47
N LEU A 667 -11.38 -3.08 -10.95
CA LEU A 667 -10.62 -4.17 -10.33
C LEU A 667 -10.38 -3.95 -8.82
N SER A 668 -10.09 -2.71 -8.41
CA SER A 668 -9.84 -2.36 -7.01
C SER A 668 -11.07 -2.57 -6.10
N VAL A 669 -12.29 -2.37 -6.62
CA VAL A 669 -13.54 -2.66 -5.92
C VAL A 669 -13.80 -4.17 -5.87
N LEU A 670 -13.52 -4.91 -6.96
CA LEU A 670 -13.68 -6.36 -7.00
C LEU A 670 -12.74 -7.06 -5.99
N VAL A 671 -11.46 -6.66 -5.96
CA VAL A 671 -10.46 -7.15 -5.00
C VAL A 671 -10.83 -6.77 -3.57
N ALA A 672 -11.28 -5.53 -3.32
CA ALA A 672 -11.74 -5.11 -1.99
C ALA A 672 -13.01 -5.88 -1.53
N GLY A 673 -13.92 -6.20 -2.45
CA GLY A 673 -15.08 -7.06 -2.21
C GLY A 673 -14.67 -8.49 -1.83
N CYS A 674 -13.75 -9.09 -2.59
CA CYS A 674 -13.19 -10.42 -2.28
C CYS A 674 -12.53 -10.44 -0.90
N HIS A 675 -11.74 -9.40 -0.57
CA HIS A 675 -11.12 -9.26 0.75
C HIS A 675 -12.16 -9.10 1.87
N ALA A 676 -13.22 -8.29 1.68
CA ALA A 676 -14.29 -8.15 2.65
C ALA A 676 -15.01 -9.49 2.93
N VAL A 677 -15.28 -10.28 1.88
CA VAL A 677 -15.80 -11.65 2.05
C VAL A 677 -14.81 -12.54 2.78
N ARG A 678 -13.52 -12.54 2.40
CA ARG A 678 -12.46 -13.32 3.06
C ARG A 678 -12.41 -13.07 4.56
N MET A 679 -12.61 -11.83 5.00
CA MET A 679 -12.58 -11.53 6.43
C MET A 679 -13.90 -11.91 7.13
N LEU A 680 -15.08 -11.68 6.51
CA LEU A 680 -16.37 -12.10 7.07
C LEU A 680 -16.50 -13.63 7.17
N SER A 681 -15.98 -14.38 6.20
CA SER A 681 -16.05 -15.85 6.15
C SER A 681 -15.19 -16.54 7.20
N ARG A 682 -14.36 -15.80 7.97
CA ARG A 682 -13.67 -16.31 9.17
C ARG A 682 -14.63 -16.57 10.35
N SER A 683 -15.89 -16.13 10.28
CA SER A 683 -16.92 -16.48 11.26
C SER A 683 -17.79 -17.62 10.73
N VAL A 684 -17.75 -18.78 11.39
CA VAL A 684 -18.59 -19.94 11.06
C VAL A 684 -20.09 -19.59 11.07
N SER A 685 -20.52 -18.72 11.99
CA SER A 685 -21.91 -18.27 12.06
C SER A 685 -22.38 -17.48 10.83
N ILE A 686 -21.50 -16.65 10.25
CA ILE A 686 -21.78 -15.82 9.07
C ILE A 686 -21.66 -16.64 7.78
N LEU A 687 -20.69 -17.57 7.75
CA LEU A 687 -20.48 -18.57 6.70
C LEU A 687 -21.70 -19.48 6.52
N ARG A 688 -22.30 -19.93 7.63
CA ARG A 688 -23.45 -20.85 7.66
C ARG A 688 -24.83 -20.17 7.57
N THR A 689 -24.88 -18.85 7.44
CA THR A 689 -26.13 -18.09 7.28
C THR A 689 -26.00 -17.06 6.15
N SER A 690 -25.52 -15.86 6.45
CA SER A 690 -25.55 -14.72 5.53
C SER A 690 -24.80 -14.98 4.21
N LEU A 691 -23.59 -15.52 4.24
CA LEU A 691 -22.81 -15.68 3.00
C LEU A 691 -23.38 -16.74 2.04
N VAL A 692 -24.03 -17.78 2.58
CA VAL A 692 -24.73 -18.80 1.78
C VAL A 692 -26.08 -18.28 1.28
N ASP A 693 -26.87 -17.59 2.12
CA ASP A 693 -28.14 -16.95 1.73
C ASP A 693 -27.94 -15.95 0.57
N TYR A 694 -26.84 -15.21 0.60
CA TYR A 694 -26.48 -14.24 -0.45
C TYR A 694 -25.82 -14.87 -1.70
N ALA A 695 -25.60 -16.19 -1.72
CA ALA A 695 -24.96 -16.97 -2.79
C ALA A 695 -23.55 -16.48 -3.19
N VAL A 696 -22.74 -16.10 -2.19
CA VAL A 696 -21.44 -15.43 -2.39
C VAL A 696 -20.39 -16.31 -3.10
N ALA A 697 -20.52 -17.64 -3.04
CA ALA A 697 -19.64 -18.57 -3.73
C ALA A 697 -19.67 -18.41 -5.27
N VAL A 698 -20.82 -18.07 -5.86
CA VAL A 698 -21.00 -18.06 -7.32
C VAL A 698 -20.17 -16.97 -8.04
N PRO A 699 -20.17 -15.68 -7.63
CA PRO A 699 -19.29 -14.68 -8.26
C PRO A 699 -17.80 -14.95 -7.99
N LEU A 700 -17.44 -15.47 -6.80
CA LEU A 700 -16.05 -15.81 -6.49
C LEU A 700 -15.52 -16.97 -7.33
N TYR A 701 -16.35 -17.99 -7.59
CA TYR A 701 -16.02 -19.06 -8.53
C TYR A 701 -15.76 -18.51 -9.94
N ARG A 702 -16.63 -17.62 -10.46
CA ARG A 702 -16.41 -16.96 -11.77
C ARG A 702 -15.10 -16.17 -11.79
N PHE A 703 -14.72 -15.53 -10.67
CA PHE A 703 -13.49 -14.76 -10.56
C PHE A 703 -12.20 -15.60 -10.53
N LEU A 704 -12.25 -16.92 -10.31
CA LEU A 704 -11.07 -17.77 -10.49
C LEU A 704 -10.54 -17.70 -11.93
N ARG A 705 -11.42 -17.62 -12.93
CA ARG A 705 -11.05 -17.50 -14.36
C ARG A 705 -11.17 -16.08 -14.92
N HIS A 706 -10.98 -15.07 -14.05
CA HIS A 706 -10.95 -13.66 -14.45
C HIS A 706 -9.66 -13.33 -15.25
N PRO A 707 -9.67 -12.47 -16.28
CA PRO A 707 -8.48 -12.19 -17.11
C PRO A 707 -7.35 -11.46 -16.38
N ASN A 708 -7.65 -10.62 -15.38
CA ASN A 708 -6.62 -10.04 -14.50
C ASN A 708 -6.35 -10.97 -13.29
N VAL A 709 -5.05 -11.22 -13.05
CA VAL A 709 -4.54 -12.17 -12.04
C VAL A 709 -4.76 -11.69 -10.60
N ASP A 710 -4.77 -10.38 -10.32
CA ASP A 710 -5.00 -9.87 -8.96
C ASP A 710 -6.40 -10.23 -8.43
N VAL A 711 -7.39 -10.22 -9.33
CA VAL A 711 -8.75 -10.72 -9.04
C VAL A 711 -8.75 -12.24 -8.83
N GLN A 712 -7.98 -13.03 -9.61
CA GLN A 712 -7.83 -14.47 -9.39
C GLN A 712 -7.23 -14.78 -8.01
N ILE A 713 -6.17 -14.05 -7.62
CA ILE A 713 -5.52 -14.17 -6.31
C ILE A 713 -6.52 -13.83 -5.20
N ALA A 714 -7.22 -12.70 -5.31
CA ALA A 714 -8.18 -12.26 -4.31
C ALA A 714 -9.37 -13.22 -4.16
N ALA A 715 -9.87 -13.78 -5.27
CA ALA A 715 -10.96 -14.76 -5.27
C ALA A 715 -10.50 -16.11 -4.69
N THR A 716 -9.33 -16.62 -5.10
CA THR A 716 -8.72 -17.84 -4.55
C THR A 716 -8.53 -17.70 -3.04
N ALA A 717 -7.98 -16.57 -2.59
CA ALA A 717 -7.75 -16.25 -1.18
C ALA A 717 -9.04 -16.19 -0.34
N ALA A 718 -10.17 -15.79 -0.92
CA ALA A 718 -11.49 -15.86 -0.28
C ALA A 718 -12.05 -17.29 -0.27
N ILE A 719 -11.85 -18.03 -1.37
CA ILE A 719 -12.27 -19.43 -1.53
C ILE A 719 -11.56 -20.37 -0.55
N CYS A 720 -10.33 -20.07 -0.09
CA CYS A 720 -9.66 -20.79 1.01
C CYS A 720 -10.57 -21.01 2.23
N ASN A 721 -11.44 -20.05 2.58
CA ASN A 721 -12.37 -20.18 3.72
C ASN A 721 -13.68 -20.91 3.33
N LEU A 722 -14.10 -20.79 2.08
CA LEU A 722 -15.38 -21.31 1.56
C LEU A 722 -15.34 -22.82 1.27
N VAL A 723 -14.16 -23.42 1.11
CA VAL A 723 -13.96 -24.87 0.90
C VAL A 723 -13.69 -25.65 2.20
N THR A 724 -13.77 -25.01 3.37
CA THR A 724 -13.61 -25.68 4.67
C THR A 724 -14.80 -26.57 5.02
N GLU A 725 -14.59 -27.64 5.80
CA GLU A 725 -15.64 -28.57 6.27
C GLU A 725 -16.88 -27.89 6.86
N VAL A 726 -16.68 -26.82 7.63
CA VAL A 726 -17.75 -26.06 8.29
C VAL A 726 -18.62 -25.22 7.32
N SER A 727 -18.22 -25.12 6.04
CA SER A 727 -18.86 -24.32 5.01
C SER A 727 -19.95 -25.09 4.25
N PRO A 728 -21.21 -24.60 4.23
CA PRO A 728 -22.27 -25.19 3.39
C PRO A 728 -22.07 -24.89 1.90
N MET A 729 -21.06 -24.09 1.54
CA MET A 729 -20.70 -23.78 0.15
C MET A 729 -19.60 -24.70 -0.39
N ARG A 730 -19.05 -25.63 0.42
CA ARG A 730 -18.03 -26.58 -0.03
C ARG A 730 -18.54 -27.50 -1.13
N GLU A 731 -19.72 -28.09 -0.93
CA GLU A 731 -20.40 -28.97 -1.89
C GLU A 731 -20.70 -28.23 -3.21
N VAL A 732 -21.34 -27.06 -3.13
CA VAL A 732 -21.68 -26.22 -4.30
C VAL A 732 -20.44 -25.80 -5.13
N LEU A 733 -19.29 -25.66 -4.49
CA LEU A 733 -18.02 -25.40 -5.17
C LEU A 733 -17.38 -26.69 -5.74
N ALA A 734 -17.49 -27.82 -5.04
CA ALA A 734 -17.06 -29.13 -5.53
C ALA A 734 -17.83 -29.56 -6.79
N ASP A 735 -19.17 -29.43 -6.78
CA ASP A 735 -20.05 -29.72 -7.92
C ASP A 735 -19.72 -28.88 -9.15
N LYS A 736 -19.31 -27.62 -8.96
CA LYS A 736 -18.84 -26.74 -10.04
C LYS A 736 -17.35 -26.97 -10.39
N GLY A 737 -16.70 -28.00 -9.85
CA GLY A 737 -15.34 -28.41 -10.22
C GLY A 737 -14.24 -27.48 -9.70
N VAL A 738 -14.42 -26.83 -8.54
CA VAL A 738 -13.43 -25.90 -7.96
C VAL A 738 -12.04 -26.54 -7.80
N MET A 739 -11.98 -27.84 -7.48
CA MET A 739 -10.74 -28.60 -7.28
C MET A 739 -9.80 -28.49 -8.49
N LYS A 740 -10.32 -28.73 -9.70
CA LYS A 740 -9.54 -28.65 -10.94
C LYS A 740 -8.95 -27.27 -11.16
N ILE A 741 -9.74 -26.21 -10.95
CA ILE A 741 -9.27 -24.82 -11.12
C ILE A 741 -8.22 -24.46 -10.06
N LEU A 742 -8.33 -25.01 -8.84
CA LEU A 742 -7.31 -24.85 -7.82
C LEU A 742 -6.01 -25.61 -8.15
N CYS A 743 -6.08 -26.80 -8.77
CA CYS A 743 -4.89 -27.48 -9.31
C CYS A 743 -4.26 -26.73 -10.49
N GLU A 744 -5.07 -26.19 -11.43
CA GLU A 744 -4.61 -25.28 -12.48
C GLU A 744 -3.90 -24.05 -11.89
N HIS A 745 -4.42 -23.48 -10.80
CA HIS A 745 -3.81 -22.33 -10.10
C HIS A 745 -2.54 -22.69 -9.32
N ALA A 746 -2.44 -23.92 -8.77
CA ALA A 746 -1.25 -24.40 -8.08
C ALA A 746 -0.03 -24.52 -9.02
N HIS A 747 -0.27 -24.82 -10.30
CA HIS A 747 0.74 -24.87 -11.37
C HIS A 747 1.09 -23.50 -11.99
N SER A 748 0.50 -22.40 -11.52
CA SER A 748 0.72 -21.06 -12.08
C SER A 748 2.15 -20.55 -11.85
N LEU A 749 2.70 -19.78 -12.80
CA LEU A 749 3.96 -19.06 -12.62
C LEU A 749 3.86 -17.91 -11.58
N ASN A 750 2.66 -17.56 -11.11
CA ASN A 750 2.48 -16.55 -10.08
C ASN A 750 2.53 -17.18 -8.68
N ALA A 751 3.62 -16.95 -7.94
CA ALA A 751 3.82 -17.48 -6.59
C ALA A 751 2.68 -17.16 -5.60
N ALA A 752 2.09 -15.96 -5.66
CA ALA A 752 0.97 -15.60 -4.79
C ALA A 752 -0.33 -16.36 -5.16
N LEU A 753 -0.51 -16.71 -6.43
CA LEU A 753 -1.62 -17.57 -6.85
C LEU A 753 -1.37 -19.03 -6.43
N ARG A 754 -0.15 -19.57 -6.65
CA ARG A 754 0.27 -20.91 -6.17
C ARG A 754 -0.01 -21.07 -4.68
N LEU A 755 0.43 -20.10 -3.88
CA LEU A 755 0.32 -20.10 -2.42
C LEU A 755 -1.14 -20.15 -1.93
N ASN A 756 -2.02 -19.32 -2.49
CA ASN A 756 -3.44 -19.33 -2.10
C ASN A 756 -4.17 -20.58 -2.63
N ALA A 757 -3.79 -21.08 -3.80
CA ALA A 757 -4.37 -22.28 -4.38
C ALA A 757 -4.06 -23.54 -3.55
N LEU A 758 -2.79 -23.75 -3.18
CA LEU A 758 -2.38 -24.84 -2.29
C LEU A 758 -3.02 -24.73 -0.90
N TRP A 759 -3.19 -23.51 -0.37
CA TRP A 759 -3.91 -23.31 0.89
C TRP A 759 -5.40 -23.68 0.75
N ALA A 760 -6.04 -23.35 -0.37
CA ALA A 760 -7.41 -23.78 -0.65
C ALA A 760 -7.52 -25.31 -0.81
N LEU A 761 -6.61 -25.96 -1.55
CA LEU A 761 -6.55 -27.42 -1.70
C LEU A 761 -6.35 -28.13 -0.35
N LYS A 762 -5.42 -27.65 0.47
CA LYS A 762 -5.17 -28.10 1.86
C LYS A 762 -6.43 -28.04 2.73
N HIS A 763 -7.29 -27.03 2.55
CA HIS A 763 -8.57 -26.94 3.25
C HIS A 763 -9.66 -27.81 2.62
N PHE A 764 -9.64 -28.01 1.29
CA PHE A 764 -10.58 -28.84 0.54
C PHE A 764 -10.43 -30.32 0.88
N VAL A 765 -9.20 -30.87 0.91
CA VAL A 765 -8.93 -32.28 1.25
C VAL A 765 -9.08 -32.62 2.73
N HIS A 766 -9.35 -31.63 3.59
CA HIS A 766 -9.57 -31.85 5.00
C HIS A 766 -11.01 -32.27 5.27
N ALA A 767 -11.20 -33.40 5.98
CA ALA A 767 -12.51 -33.99 6.24
C ALA A 767 -13.37 -34.15 4.96
N VAL A 768 -12.79 -34.78 3.94
CA VAL A 768 -13.48 -35.42 2.81
C VAL A 768 -13.05 -36.88 2.73
N ASP A 769 -13.79 -37.67 1.96
CA ASP A 769 -13.60 -39.11 1.79
C ASP A 769 -12.26 -39.47 1.08
N PRO A 770 -11.79 -40.73 1.20
CA PRO A 770 -10.56 -41.19 0.54
C PRO A 770 -10.56 -41.06 -0.99
N GLU A 771 -11.70 -41.11 -1.68
CA GLU A 771 -11.73 -41.07 -3.14
C GLU A 771 -11.55 -39.64 -3.67
N THR A 772 -12.27 -38.67 -3.09
CA THR A 772 -12.05 -37.23 -3.32
C THR A 772 -10.60 -36.83 -3.03
N LYS A 773 -9.97 -37.44 -2.01
CA LYS A 773 -8.54 -37.23 -1.71
C LYS A 773 -7.61 -37.77 -2.79
N LYS A 774 -7.81 -39.02 -3.26
CA LYS A 774 -7.01 -39.62 -4.34
C LYS A 774 -7.12 -38.78 -5.62
N GLN A 775 -8.35 -38.47 -6.03
CA GLN A 775 -8.63 -37.65 -7.20
C GLN A 775 -7.97 -36.26 -7.11
N CYS A 776 -7.93 -35.66 -5.92
CA CYS A 776 -7.24 -34.38 -5.71
C CYS A 776 -5.71 -34.49 -5.79
N LEU A 777 -5.10 -35.64 -5.44
CA LEU A 777 -3.66 -35.86 -5.63
C LEU A 777 -3.33 -36.17 -7.09
N GLU A 778 -4.18 -36.91 -7.79
CA GLU A 778 -4.05 -37.22 -9.22
C GLU A 778 -4.10 -35.95 -10.07
N GLU A 779 -5.11 -35.10 -9.89
CA GLU A 779 -5.30 -33.83 -10.61
C GLU A 779 -4.28 -32.74 -10.20
N LEU A 780 -3.57 -32.91 -9.08
CA LEU A 780 -2.43 -32.07 -8.67
C LEU A 780 -1.07 -32.61 -9.16
N GLU A 781 -1.04 -33.79 -9.79
CA GLU A 781 0.14 -34.56 -10.16
C GLU A 781 1.08 -34.87 -8.98
N SER A 782 1.02 -36.11 -8.48
CA SER A 782 1.87 -36.61 -7.39
C SER A 782 3.38 -36.38 -7.63
N GLY A 783 3.82 -36.46 -8.89
CA GLY A 783 5.18 -36.12 -9.33
C GLY A 783 5.54 -34.64 -9.22
N TRP A 784 4.62 -33.73 -9.56
CA TRP A 784 4.81 -32.28 -9.44
C TRP A 784 4.83 -31.83 -7.99
N LEU A 785 3.92 -32.36 -7.16
CA LEU A 785 3.90 -32.10 -5.72
C LEU A 785 5.23 -32.47 -5.07
N VAL A 786 5.89 -33.55 -5.51
CA VAL A 786 7.23 -33.92 -5.04
C VAL A 786 8.30 -32.93 -5.52
N GLN A 787 8.28 -32.47 -6.77
CA GLN A 787 9.23 -31.42 -7.24
C GLN A 787 9.09 -30.15 -6.39
N LEU A 788 7.86 -29.70 -6.17
CA LEU A 788 7.53 -28.52 -5.36
C LEU A 788 8.13 -28.60 -3.94
N ILE A 789 8.03 -29.76 -3.28
CA ILE A 789 8.59 -29.96 -1.93
C ILE A 789 10.05 -30.44 -1.93
N CYS A 790 10.65 -30.82 -3.04
CA CYS A 790 12.08 -31.11 -3.12
C CYS A 790 12.89 -29.81 -3.30
N ASP A 791 12.58 -29.11 -4.39
CA ASP A 791 13.52 -28.25 -5.09
C ASP A 791 13.27 -26.78 -4.74
N ASP A 792 14.34 -25.99 -4.54
CA ASP A 792 14.24 -24.54 -4.34
C ASP A 792 14.28 -23.83 -5.71
N THR A 793 13.32 -24.21 -6.57
CA THR A 793 13.39 -24.02 -8.03
C THR A 793 13.66 -22.58 -8.47
N GLU A 794 13.14 -21.58 -7.74
CA GLU A 794 13.32 -20.19 -8.13
C GLU A 794 14.71 -19.62 -7.75
N ASP A 795 15.34 -20.07 -6.65
CA ASP A 795 16.69 -19.61 -6.26
C ASP A 795 17.73 -20.13 -7.27
N ASP A 796 17.64 -21.40 -7.66
CA ASP A 796 18.48 -22.02 -8.71
C ASP A 796 18.25 -21.38 -10.08
N ALA A 797 17.00 -21.19 -10.50
CA ALA A 797 16.68 -20.58 -11.79
C ALA A 797 17.17 -19.13 -11.90
N LEU A 798 16.98 -18.32 -10.84
CA LEU A 798 17.44 -16.94 -10.79
C LEU A 798 18.98 -16.84 -10.65
N PHE A 799 19.62 -17.76 -9.94
CA PHE A 799 21.08 -17.84 -9.87
C PHE A 799 21.69 -18.18 -11.24
N LEU A 800 21.11 -19.16 -11.95
CA LEU A 800 21.51 -19.51 -13.32
C LEU A 800 21.23 -18.39 -14.32
N ALA A 801 20.13 -17.65 -14.18
CA ALA A 801 19.82 -16.48 -15.00
C ALA A 801 20.86 -15.36 -14.81
N ARG A 802 21.20 -15.03 -13.55
CA ARG A 802 22.29 -14.08 -13.24
C ARG A 802 23.62 -14.54 -13.80
N SER A 803 24.04 -15.77 -13.52
CA SER A 803 25.32 -16.31 -14.02
C SER A 803 25.41 -16.34 -15.55
N LYS A 804 24.28 -16.45 -16.27
CA LYS A 804 24.25 -16.27 -17.73
C LYS A 804 24.43 -14.80 -18.13
N MET A 805 23.74 -13.87 -17.47
CA MET A 805 23.84 -12.44 -17.75
C MET A 805 25.24 -11.89 -17.45
N ASP A 806 25.84 -12.29 -16.31
CA ASP A 806 27.22 -11.97 -15.93
C ASP A 806 28.22 -12.44 -17.00
N LYS A 807 28.02 -13.66 -17.55
CA LYS A 807 28.84 -14.20 -18.64
C LYS A 807 28.61 -13.50 -19.97
N GLN A 808 27.38 -13.09 -20.27
CA GLN A 808 27.06 -12.36 -21.50
C GLN A 808 27.76 -11.00 -21.51
N ASN A 809 27.70 -10.28 -20.38
CA ASN A 809 28.41 -9.00 -20.20
C ASN A 809 29.94 -9.16 -20.26
N ALA A 810 30.48 -10.28 -19.77
CA ALA A 810 31.91 -10.58 -19.81
C ALA A 810 32.44 -11.02 -21.20
N ILE A 811 31.56 -11.29 -22.17
CA ILE A 811 31.95 -11.65 -23.55
C ILE A 811 31.97 -10.41 -24.47
N ASP A 812 31.25 -9.35 -24.12
CA ASP A 812 31.15 -8.10 -24.91
C ASP A 812 32.31 -7.11 -24.62
N VAL A 813 33.30 -7.53 -23.82
CA VAL A 813 34.52 -6.75 -23.46
C VAL A 813 35.77 -7.54 -23.88
N GLY A 814 35.81 -7.98 -25.14
CA GLY A 814 36.96 -8.63 -25.77
C GLY A 814 37.83 -7.65 -26.54
N ASP A 815 39.14 -7.68 -26.29
CA ASP A 815 40.20 -6.90 -26.95
C ASP A 815 40.01 -5.37 -27.02
N ASP A 816 40.41 -4.66 -25.94
CA ASP A 816 41.52 -3.72 -26.07
C ASP A 816 42.31 -3.55 -24.75
N MET A 817 43.44 -2.84 -24.81
CA MET A 817 44.56 -2.85 -23.87
C MET A 817 44.29 -2.39 -22.42
N ASP A 818 44.93 -3.11 -21.51
CA ASP A 818 45.40 -2.76 -20.16
C ASP A 818 45.08 -1.35 -19.64
N GLY A 819 43.92 -1.24 -18.95
CA GLY A 819 43.49 -0.07 -18.20
C GLY A 819 42.46 -0.45 -17.13
N ASP A 820 42.37 0.33 -16.05
CA ASP A 820 41.47 0.05 -14.91
C ASP A 820 39.98 0.23 -15.27
N VAL A 821 39.38 -0.79 -15.89
CA VAL A 821 37.94 -0.84 -16.17
C VAL A 821 37.18 -1.17 -14.88
N GLU A 822 36.74 -0.14 -14.14
CA GLU A 822 35.86 -0.25 -12.96
C GLU A 822 34.45 -0.78 -13.33
N MET A 823 34.32 -2.04 -13.72
CA MET A 823 33.02 -2.68 -14.02
C MET A 823 32.68 -3.83 -13.07
N ASP A 824 32.44 -3.46 -11.81
CA ASP A 824 31.33 -4.03 -11.02
C ASP A 824 30.95 -3.07 -9.87
N GLN A 825 30.64 -1.81 -10.21
CA GLN A 825 30.08 -0.87 -9.23
C GLN A 825 28.65 -1.32 -8.89
N PRO A 826 28.28 -1.54 -7.61
CA PRO A 826 26.93 -1.97 -7.25
C PRO A 826 25.95 -0.84 -7.54
N ASP A 827 25.22 -0.95 -8.66
CA ASP A 827 24.48 0.10 -9.40
C ASP A 827 25.13 1.50 -9.40
N SER A 828 25.36 2.09 -10.57
CA SER A 828 25.59 3.55 -10.69
C SER A 828 24.53 4.35 -9.90
N LEU A 829 23.27 3.90 -9.95
CA LEU A 829 22.13 4.44 -9.20
C LEU A 829 22.22 4.28 -7.67
N SER A 830 22.87 3.23 -7.15
CA SER A 830 23.04 3.04 -5.70
C SER A 830 24.16 3.91 -5.12
N ARG A 831 25.11 4.35 -5.96
CA ARG A 831 26.03 5.43 -5.57
C ARG A 831 25.31 6.78 -5.48
N SER A 832 24.33 7.06 -6.36
CA SER A 832 23.64 8.35 -6.47
C SER A 832 23.15 8.90 -5.12
N TRP A 833 22.12 8.30 -4.51
CA TRP A 833 21.55 8.77 -3.23
C TRP A 833 22.56 8.79 -2.06
N LEU A 834 23.57 7.89 -2.09
CA LEU A 834 24.66 7.83 -1.10
C LEU A 834 25.83 8.79 -1.40
N SER A 835 25.69 9.66 -2.40
CA SER A 835 26.70 10.61 -2.86
C SER A 835 26.16 11.99 -3.24
N SER A 836 24.84 12.17 -3.39
CA SER A 836 24.17 13.46 -3.58
C SER A 836 23.70 14.07 -2.25
N SER A 837 22.99 13.27 -1.43
CA SER A 837 22.44 13.71 -0.14
C SER A 837 23.42 13.61 1.04
N ILE A 838 24.49 12.82 0.93
CA ILE A 838 25.47 12.65 2.03
C ILE A 838 26.64 13.62 1.81
N PRO A 839 27.11 14.36 2.85
CA PRO A 839 28.19 15.33 2.69
C PRO A 839 29.47 14.68 2.14
N PRO A 840 30.31 15.45 1.41
CA PRO A 840 31.62 14.99 0.97
C PRO A 840 32.47 14.56 2.18
N GLN A 841 33.46 13.71 1.93
CA GLN A 841 34.39 13.31 2.99
C GLN A 841 35.12 14.53 3.57
N ASP A 842 35.32 14.54 4.89
CA ASP A 842 36.21 15.50 5.53
C ASP A 842 37.63 15.42 4.93
N VAL A 843 38.48 16.42 5.22
CA VAL A 843 39.88 16.53 4.74
C VAL A 843 40.71 15.24 4.97
N ASP A 844 40.31 14.44 5.95
CA ASP A 844 40.89 13.16 6.37
C ASP A 844 40.34 11.92 5.62
N GLY A 845 39.47 12.08 4.62
CA GLY A 845 38.85 11.01 3.82
C GLY A 845 37.77 10.19 4.55
N LYS A 846 37.30 10.64 5.72
CA LYS A 846 36.42 9.84 6.60
C LYS A 846 35.02 10.44 6.67
N ARG A 847 33.99 9.60 6.49
CA ARG A 847 32.57 9.98 6.73
C ARG A 847 32.24 9.85 8.23
N PRO A 848 31.43 10.75 8.82
CA PRO A 848 30.94 10.63 10.20
C PRO A 848 30.26 9.28 10.48
N ALA A 849 30.37 8.79 11.72
CA ALA A 849 29.93 7.46 12.10
C ALA A 849 28.43 7.24 11.87
N LYS A 850 27.59 8.21 12.24
CA LYS A 850 26.14 8.19 12.09
C LYS A 850 25.69 8.05 10.64
N PHE A 851 26.23 8.88 9.72
CA PHE A 851 25.96 8.76 8.28
C PHE A 851 26.40 7.39 7.72
N ARG A 852 27.54 6.85 8.19
CA ARG A 852 28.03 5.53 7.77
C ARG A 852 27.09 4.40 8.23
N GLN A 853 26.58 4.48 9.46
CA GLN A 853 25.61 3.55 10.01
C GLN A 853 24.25 3.64 9.30
N THR A 854 23.77 4.86 9.03
CA THR A 854 22.57 5.12 8.23
C THR A 854 22.67 4.50 6.84
N ALA A 855 23.79 4.69 6.14
CA ALA A 855 24.05 4.06 4.85
C ALA A 855 24.05 2.52 4.93
N ALA A 856 24.64 1.94 5.99
CA ALA A 856 24.61 0.49 6.21
C ALA A 856 23.20 -0.05 6.50
N ARG A 857 22.41 0.65 7.32
CA ARG A 857 20.99 0.32 7.62
C ARG A 857 20.15 0.34 6.34
N LEU A 858 20.33 1.35 5.50
CA LEU A 858 19.60 1.47 4.23
C LEU A 858 20.03 0.43 3.19
N ALA A 859 21.33 0.13 3.08
CA ALA A 859 21.81 -0.97 2.24
C ALA A 859 21.26 -2.33 2.70
N ALA A 860 21.17 -2.57 4.01
CA ALA A 860 20.58 -3.78 4.58
C ALA A 860 19.07 -3.89 4.31
N LEU A 861 18.33 -2.78 4.36
CA LEU A 861 16.91 -2.74 3.98
C LEU A 861 16.70 -2.95 2.47
N ARG A 862 17.51 -2.33 1.59
CA ARG A 862 17.47 -2.56 0.14
C ARG A 862 17.71 -4.03 -0.22
N GLU A 863 18.68 -4.68 0.41
CA GLU A 863 19.00 -6.12 0.28
C GLU A 863 17.98 -7.06 0.97
N ALA A 864 17.13 -6.53 1.85
CA ALA A 864 16.03 -7.29 2.47
C ALA A 864 14.74 -7.23 1.64
N GLU A 865 14.47 -6.09 0.99
CA GLU A 865 13.19 -5.79 0.33
C GLU A 865 13.24 -6.00 -1.19
N LEU A 866 14.30 -5.51 -1.86
CA LEU A 866 14.38 -5.47 -3.34
C LEU A 866 15.20 -6.62 -3.95
N ASN A 867 15.74 -7.55 -3.16
CA ASN A 867 16.53 -8.66 -3.71
C ASN A 867 15.59 -9.80 -4.20
N PRO A 868 15.49 -10.06 -5.53
CA PRO A 868 14.53 -11.03 -6.07
C PRO A 868 14.84 -12.46 -5.65
N LEU A 869 16.12 -12.85 -5.48
CA LEU A 869 16.50 -14.18 -4.97
C LEU A 869 15.93 -14.40 -3.56
N ARG A 870 15.97 -13.35 -2.72
CA ARG A 870 15.47 -13.40 -1.35
C ARG A 870 13.94 -13.47 -1.31
N LYS A 871 13.26 -12.75 -2.20
CA LYS A 871 11.81 -12.79 -2.34
C LYS A 871 11.34 -14.16 -2.84
N ALA A 872 11.83 -14.59 -4.00
CA ALA A 872 11.56 -15.89 -4.61
C ALA A 872 11.72 -17.05 -3.61
N ARG A 873 12.88 -17.16 -2.94
CA ARG A 873 13.09 -18.23 -1.95
C ARG A 873 12.17 -18.11 -0.72
N ASN A 874 11.76 -16.91 -0.31
CA ASN A 874 10.78 -16.76 0.78
C ASN A 874 9.39 -17.21 0.33
N ASP A 875 9.00 -16.89 -0.91
CA ASP A 875 7.72 -17.27 -1.50
C ASP A 875 7.67 -18.80 -1.74
N ASP A 876 8.73 -19.40 -2.31
CA ASP A 876 8.90 -20.86 -2.44
C ASP A 876 8.84 -21.56 -1.07
N LEU A 877 9.45 -21.01 0.00
CA LEU A 877 9.35 -21.61 1.35
C LEU A 877 7.93 -21.53 1.93
N ALA A 878 7.17 -20.46 1.67
CA ALA A 878 5.76 -20.36 2.06
C ALA A 878 4.84 -21.29 1.23
N ILE A 879 5.21 -21.56 -0.02
CA ILE A 879 4.54 -22.52 -0.91
C ILE A 879 4.82 -23.96 -0.48
N GLN A 880 6.09 -24.28 -0.17
CA GLN A 880 6.51 -25.56 0.40
C GLN A 880 5.82 -25.85 1.76
N GLU A 881 5.61 -24.82 2.60
CA GLU A 881 4.78 -24.92 3.82
C GLU A 881 3.37 -25.43 3.51
N GLN A 882 2.67 -24.86 2.52
CA GLN A 882 1.32 -25.32 2.17
C GLN A 882 1.31 -26.68 1.45
N GLY A 883 2.35 -27.02 0.69
CA GLY A 883 2.50 -28.34 0.06
C GLY A 883 2.70 -29.46 1.08
N LEU A 884 3.52 -29.25 2.12
CA LEU A 884 3.68 -30.18 3.24
C LEU A 884 2.39 -30.30 4.05
N ASP A 885 1.72 -29.18 4.35
CA ASP A 885 0.45 -29.20 5.08
C ASP A 885 -0.71 -29.78 4.25
N PHE A 886 -0.66 -29.73 2.91
CA PHE A 886 -1.58 -30.48 2.05
C PHE A 886 -1.39 -31.98 2.25
N ILE A 887 -0.16 -32.49 2.19
CA ILE A 887 0.15 -33.91 2.45
C ILE A 887 -0.31 -34.33 3.86
N ARG A 888 -0.02 -33.49 4.87
CA ARG A 888 -0.48 -33.68 6.26
C ARG A 888 -2.00 -33.83 6.35
N ASN A 889 -2.75 -32.95 5.69
CA ASN A 889 -4.21 -32.98 5.69
C ASN A 889 -4.78 -34.14 4.82
N LEU A 890 -4.07 -34.56 3.77
CA LEU A 890 -4.42 -35.69 2.90
C LEU A 890 -4.42 -37.01 3.68
N ILE A 891 -3.36 -37.27 4.46
CA ILE A 891 -3.25 -38.48 5.31
C ILE A 891 -4.02 -38.37 6.64
N GLY A 892 -4.51 -37.18 7.01
CA GLY A 892 -5.33 -37.00 8.21
C GLY A 892 -6.72 -37.61 8.08
N ALA A 893 -7.25 -38.16 9.17
CA ALA A 893 -8.60 -38.74 9.28
C ALA A 893 -9.74 -37.86 8.71
N ALA A 894 -10.83 -38.47 8.22
CA ALA A 894 -12.05 -37.74 7.91
C ALA A 894 -12.94 -37.52 9.15
N GLY A 895 -13.26 -36.26 9.45
CA GLY A 895 -14.21 -35.85 10.49
C GLY A 895 -13.75 -36.12 11.93
N SER A 896 -14.48 -35.56 12.91
CA SER A 896 -14.19 -35.73 14.34
C SER A 896 -14.79 -37.03 14.94
N GLY A 897 -14.88 -38.10 14.15
CA GLY A 897 -15.49 -39.37 14.55
C GLY A 897 -14.44 -40.37 15.04
N SER A 898 -14.44 -40.67 16.34
CA SER A 898 -13.55 -41.71 16.90
C SER A 898 -14.10 -43.13 16.64
N SER A 899 -14.36 -43.46 15.37
CA SER A 899 -14.73 -44.82 14.92
C SER A 899 -13.50 -45.58 14.40
N ALA A 900 -13.60 -46.91 14.32
CA ALA A 900 -12.56 -47.75 13.74
C ALA A 900 -12.36 -47.51 12.23
N GLU A 901 -13.38 -46.97 11.54
CA GLU A 901 -13.33 -46.64 10.11
C GLU A 901 -12.34 -45.49 9.85
N SER A 902 -12.35 -44.46 10.70
CA SER A 902 -11.45 -43.30 10.63
C SER A 902 -9.95 -43.68 10.70
N ALA A 903 -9.62 -44.70 11.50
CA ALA A 903 -8.27 -45.27 11.56
C ALA A 903 -7.91 -46.09 10.32
N ASN A 904 -8.90 -46.73 9.68
CA ASN A 904 -8.73 -47.47 8.44
C ASN A 904 -8.48 -46.52 7.25
N GLU A 905 -9.26 -45.45 7.10
CA GLU A 905 -9.05 -44.39 6.11
C GLU A 905 -7.65 -43.75 6.22
N THR A 906 -7.25 -43.40 7.45
CA THR A 906 -5.91 -42.86 7.74
C THR A 906 -4.82 -43.82 7.26
N THR A 907 -5.04 -45.12 7.43
CA THR A 907 -4.10 -46.17 7.02
C THR A 907 -4.06 -46.34 5.50
N GLU A 908 -5.23 -46.36 4.84
CA GLU A 908 -5.36 -46.41 3.37
C GLU A 908 -4.66 -45.23 2.71
N MET A 909 -4.88 -44.01 3.19
CA MET A 909 -4.27 -42.80 2.61
C MET A 909 -2.75 -42.74 2.81
N ILE A 910 -2.21 -43.33 3.87
CA ILE A 910 -0.75 -43.46 4.06
C ILE A 910 -0.16 -44.48 3.08
N ASP A 911 -0.79 -45.65 2.92
CA ASP A 911 -0.33 -46.66 1.96
C ASP A 911 -0.47 -46.17 0.50
N TYR A 912 -1.50 -45.40 0.18
CA TYR A 912 -1.66 -44.73 -1.12
C TYR A 912 -0.56 -43.67 -1.37
N LEU A 913 -0.26 -42.83 -0.37
CA LEU A 913 0.85 -41.87 -0.45
C LEU A 913 2.19 -42.58 -0.69
N PHE A 914 2.39 -43.75 -0.08
CA PHE A 914 3.58 -44.56 -0.29
C PHE A 914 3.65 -45.23 -1.67
N SER A 915 2.52 -45.64 -2.28
CA SER A 915 2.51 -46.16 -3.65
C SER A 915 2.79 -45.05 -4.68
N GLU A 916 2.26 -43.85 -4.47
CA GLU A 916 2.43 -42.72 -5.38
C GLU A 916 3.82 -42.06 -5.27
N LEU A 917 4.27 -41.73 -4.06
CA LEU A 917 5.51 -40.96 -3.88
C LEU A 917 6.76 -41.86 -3.75
N GLY A 918 6.56 -43.14 -3.39
CA GLY A 918 7.59 -44.08 -2.98
C GLY A 918 7.99 -43.88 -1.51
N GLN A 919 7.74 -44.89 -0.66
CA GLN A 919 8.00 -44.86 0.78
C GLN A 919 9.35 -44.25 1.18
N ASP A 920 10.45 -44.80 0.65
CA ASP A 920 11.79 -44.40 1.08
C ASP A 920 12.16 -43.00 0.57
N ARG A 921 11.74 -42.67 -0.67
CA ARG A 921 11.87 -41.33 -1.28
C ARG A 921 11.12 -40.28 -0.45
N PHE A 922 9.96 -40.62 0.09
CA PHE A 922 9.18 -39.72 0.95
C PHE A 922 9.91 -39.39 2.26
N PHE A 923 10.45 -40.39 2.96
CA PHE A 923 11.24 -40.15 4.17
C PHE A 923 12.55 -39.37 3.90
N ASP A 924 13.18 -39.63 2.75
CA ASP A 924 14.34 -38.87 2.23
C ASP A 924 14.03 -37.37 2.09
N ILE A 925 12.85 -37.02 1.57
CA ILE A 925 12.39 -35.64 1.39
C ILE A 925 12.17 -34.96 2.75
N LEU A 926 11.47 -35.62 3.68
CA LEU A 926 11.27 -35.11 5.04
C LEU A 926 12.61 -34.87 5.75
N ALA A 927 13.58 -35.77 5.58
CA ALA A 927 14.92 -35.62 6.14
C ALA A 927 15.67 -34.41 5.53
N ARG A 928 15.61 -34.22 4.20
CA ARG A 928 16.23 -33.07 3.52
C ARG A 928 15.65 -31.72 3.98
N LYS A 929 14.36 -31.65 4.32
CA LYS A 929 13.73 -30.43 4.86
C LYS A 929 14.20 -30.05 6.28
N LEU A 930 14.76 -31.00 7.04
CA LEU A 930 15.34 -30.75 8.37
C LEU A 930 16.86 -30.50 8.36
N GLN A 931 17.50 -30.50 7.18
CA GLN A 931 18.93 -30.22 7.04
C GLN A 931 19.18 -28.72 6.79
N ALA A 932 20.28 -28.19 7.33
CA ALA A 932 20.71 -26.83 7.03
C ALA A 932 21.29 -26.77 5.61
N LYS A 933 20.69 -25.95 4.74
CA LYS A 933 21.08 -25.78 3.33
C LYS A 933 22.25 -24.79 3.22
N VAL A 934 23.23 -25.08 2.36
CA VAL A 934 24.32 -24.15 2.06
C VAL A 934 23.98 -23.42 0.77
N LEU A 935 23.68 -22.11 0.86
CA LEU A 935 23.26 -21.31 -0.29
C LEU A 935 24.43 -21.01 -1.25
N HIS A 936 24.11 -20.81 -2.52
CA HIS A 936 25.07 -20.33 -3.51
C HIS A 936 25.73 -19.01 -3.05
N PRO A 937 27.07 -18.88 -3.13
CA PRO A 937 27.76 -17.65 -2.72
C PRO A 937 27.32 -16.46 -3.57
N THR A 938 26.65 -15.49 -2.95
CA THR A 938 26.35 -14.20 -3.60
C THR A 938 27.65 -13.52 -3.99
N SER A 939 27.91 -13.31 -5.28
CA SER A 939 29.17 -12.69 -5.75
C SER A 939 29.30 -11.27 -5.19
N ARG A 940 30.18 -11.10 -4.21
CA ARG A 940 30.66 -9.80 -3.72
C ARG A 940 32.18 -9.77 -3.90
N ARG A 941 32.65 -9.36 -5.07
CA ARG A 941 34.06 -9.00 -5.29
C ARG A 941 34.36 -7.61 -4.71
N SER A 942 34.26 -7.49 -3.37
CA SER A 942 34.97 -6.39 -2.70
C SER A 942 36.45 -6.75 -2.66
N GLY A 943 37.30 -5.97 -3.31
CA GLY A 943 38.75 -6.17 -3.24
C GLY A 943 39.28 -6.00 -1.81
N GLY A 944 40.42 -6.63 -1.51
CA GLY A 944 41.21 -6.31 -0.30
C GLY A 944 41.36 -7.38 0.78
N SER A 945 40.77 -8.58 0.65
CA SER A 945 41.18 -9.73 1.48
C SER A 945 40.77 -11.08 0.86
N ALA A 946 41.64 -12.08 0.95
CA ALA A 946 41.35 -13.46 0.55
C ALA A 946 40.75 -14.31 1.69
N ALA A 947 40.47 -13.72 2.85
CA ALA A 947 39.84 -14.39 3.99
C ALA A 947 38.31 -14.17 3.99
N GLY A 948 37.53 -15.26 4.01
CA GLY A 948 36.08 -15.19 4.25
C GLY A 948 35.17 -15.29 3.02
N ARG A 949 35.31 -16.33 2.19
CA ARG A 949 34.18 -16.82 1.37
C ARG A 949 33.17 -17.55 2.27
N GLU A 950 32.46 -16.81 3.11
CA GLU A 950 31.40 -17.37 3.96
C GLU A 950 30.17 -17.74 3.11
N ALA A 951 29.98 -19.04 2.88
CA ALA A 951 28.75 -19.53 2.28
C ALA A 951 27.60 -19.37 3.29
N ARG A 952 26.52 -18.70 2.89
CA ARG A 952 25.38 -18.43 3.79
C ARG A 952 24.65 -19.75 4.07
N VAL A 953 24.71 -20.22 5.31
CA VAL A 953 23.94 -21.39 5.77
C VAL A 953 22.51 -20.95 6.12
N LEU A 954 21.52 -21.62 5.53
CA LEU A 954 20.10 -21.43 5.81
C LEU A 954 19.59 -22.62 6.62
N TYR A 955 19.19 -22.35 7.86
CA TYR A 955 18.59 -23.34 8.74
C TYR A 955 17.11 -23.56 8.41
N PRO A 956 16.55 -24.77 8.66
CA PRO A 956 15.12 -25.03 8.48
C PRO A 956 14.25 -24.04 9.26
N GLN A 957 13.18 -23.54 8.64
CA GLN A 957 12.23 -22.66 9.30
C GLN A 957 11.30 -23.43 10.25
N ALA A 958 10.90 -22.82 11.36
CA ALA A 958 10.06 -23.44 12.40
C ALA A 958 8.82 -24.14 11.82
N LYS A 959 8.07 -23.47 10.95
CA LYS A 959 6.88 -24.02 10.28
C LYS A 959 7.16 -25.24 9.38
N ILE A 960 8.30 -25.28 8.70
CA ILE A 960 8.67 -26.44 7.87
C ILE A 960 8.97 -27.64 8.77
N ILE A 961 9.64 -27.41 9.90
CA ILE A 961 9.86 -28.44 10.92
C ILE A 961 8.51 -28.91 11.50
N GLU A 962 7.62 -27.97 11.85
CA GLU A 962 6.27 -28.23 12.38
C GLU A 962 5.45 -29.11 11.42
N ALA A 963 5.37 -28.74 10.14
CA ALA A 963 4.64 -29.50 9.12
C ALA A 963 5.22 -30.92 8.93
N VAL A 964 6.56 -31.05 8.86
CA VAL A 964 7.25 -32.36 8.81
C VAL A 964 6.95 -33.20 10.04
N VAL A 965 6.94 -32.61 11.24
CA VAL A 965 6.61 -33.34 12.47
C VAL A 965 5.15 -33.78 12.47
N PHE A 966 4.20 -32.93 12.09
CA PHE A 966 2.78 -33.33 12.09
C PHE A 966 2.43 -34.38 11.03
N ILE A 967 3.12 -34.41 9.88
CA ILE A 967 3.05 -35.55 8.94
C ILE A 967 3.38 -36.85 9.69
N LEU A 968 4.51 -36.87 10.41
CA LEU A 968 4.95 -38.03 11.19
C LEU A 968 4.02 -38.35 12.38
N VAL A 969 3.39 -37.34 13.00
CA VAL A 969 2.37 -37.52 14.05
C VAL A 969 1.15 -38.29 13.52
N HIS A 970 0.66 -37.97 12.32
CA HIS A 970 -0.44 -38.71 11.70
C HIS A 970 -0.02 -40.13 11.30
N MET A 971 1.19 -40.31 10.76
CA MET A 971 1.73 -41.65 10.47
C MET A 971 1.91 -42.50 11.72
N ALA A 972 2.28 -41.88 12.86
CA ALA A 972 2.38 -42.54 14.15
C ALA A 972 1.02 -42.80 14.83
N ALA A 973 -0.03 -42.04 14.47
CA ALA A 973 -1.40 -42.28 14.93
C ALA A 973 -2.08 -43.46 14.22
N SER A 974 -1.58 -43.85 13.03
CA SER A 974 -1.98 -45.05 12.30
C SER A 974 -1.44 -46.34 12.96
N ILE A 975 -1.60 -47.47 12.28
CA ILE A 975 -1.31 -48.84 12.75
C ILE A 975 0.17 -49.07 13.15
N PRO A 976 0.49 -50.10 13.96
CA PRO A 976 1.86 -50.40 14.41
C PRO A 976 2.90 -50.54 13.29
N LYS A 977 2.51 -51.01 12.10
CA LYS A 977 3.33 -51.03 10.88
C LYS A 977 3.90 -49.64 10.57
N HIS A 978 3.07 -48.60 10.58
CA HIS A 978 3.47 -47.24 10.23
C HIS A 978 4.34 -46.59 11.34
N ARG A 979 4.04 -46.86 12.62
CA ARG A 979 4.94 -46.51 13.74
C ARG A 979 6.31 -47.16 13.59
N GLN A 980 6.37 -48.43 13.18
CA GLN A 980 7.63 -49.15 12.98
C GLN A 980 8.43 -48.63 11.78
N LEU A 981 7.77 -48.21 10.69
CA LEU A 981 8.43 -47.53 9.57
C LEU A 981 9.06 -46.20 10.01
N VAL A 982 8.34 -45.36 10.76
CA VAL A 982 8.90 -44.09 11.28
C VAL A 982 10.08 -44.34 12.22
N ILE A 983 10.02 -45.38 13.07
CA ILE A 983 11.13 -45.77 13.96
C ILE A 983 12.36 -46.28 13.20
N ALA A 984 12.18 -46.91 12.04
CA ALA A 984 13.29 -47.36 11.21
C ALA A 984 14.12 -46.19 10.62
N GLN A 985 13.53 -45.00 10.48
CA GLN A 985 14.17 -43.81 9.91
C GLN A 985 15.10 -43.10 10.91
N THR A 986 16.14 -43.80 11.37
CA THR A 986 16.97 -43.31 12.49
C THR A 986 17.66 -41.97 12.21
N ASP A 987 18.00 -41.64 10.96
CA ASP A 987 18.62 -40.36 10.61
C ASP A 987 17.62 -39.20 10.57
N LEU A 988 16.38 -39.44 10.14
CA LEU A 988 15.27 -38.49 10.29
C LEU A 988 15.01 -38.17 11.77
N LEU A 989 15.02 -39.19 12.63
CA LEU A 989 14.90 -39.03 14.08
C LEU A 989 16.09 -38.26 14.69
N LYS A 990 17.34 -38.51 14.27
CA LYS A 990 18.52 -37.73 14.70
C LYS A 990 18.41 -36.25 14.34
N LEU A 991 17.85 -35.93 13.17
CA LEU A 991 17.59 -34.54 12.76
C LEU A 991 16.55 -33.90 13.68
N LEU A 992 15.42 -34.57 13.92
CA LEU A 992 14.36 -34.11 14.84
C LEU A 992 14.83 -33.88 16.28
N ALA A 993 15.75 -34.71 16.79
CA ALA A 993 16.32 -34.56 18.13
C ALA A 993 17.07 -33.22 18.36
N ASN A 994 17.46 -32.50 17.30
CA ASN A 994 18.05 -31.16 17.39
C ASN A 994 17.01 -30.07 17.66
N HIS A 995 15.74 -30.28 17.30
CA HIS A 995 14.69 -29.25 17.33
C HIS A 995 13.92 -29.16 18.66
N PHE A 996 14.21 -30.02 19.63
CA PHE A 996 13.65 -29.91 21.00
C PHE A 996 13.98 -28.56 21.67
N ASN A 997 15.11 -27.93 21.31
CA ASN A 997 15.49 -26.61 21.81
C ASN A 997 15.00 -25.48 20.88
N SER A 998 13.97 -25.72 20.05
CA SER A 998 13.37 -24.71 19.17
C SER A 998 12.85 -23.52 19.98
N LYS A 999 13.10 -22.29 19.50
CA LYS A 999 12.48 -21.08 20.06
C LYS A 999 10.97 -21.07 19.85
N ASP A 1000 10.51 -21.65 18.75
CA ASP A 1000 9.09 -21.84 18.47
C ASP A 1000 8.53 -22.98 19.33
N LYS A 1001 7.38 -22.73 19.98
CA LYS A 1001 6.75 -23.70 20.89
C LYS A 1001 5.93 -24.75 20.16
N GLU A 1002 5.35 -24.44 19.00
CA GLU A 1002 4.49 -25.40 18.29
C GLU A 1002 5.34 -26.58 17.79
N VAL A 1003 6.59 -26.31 17.38
CA VAL A 1003 7.61 -27.34 17.13
C VAL A 1003 7.86 -28.23 18.35
N ARG A 1004 7.95 -27.67 19.57
CA ARG A 1004 8.18 -28.45 20.81
C ARG A 1004 6.94 -29.27 21.18
N VAL A 1005 5.74 -28.69 21.06
CA VAL A 1005 4.46 -29.38 21.24
C VAL A 1005 4.29 -30.56 20.26
N ALA A 1006 4.57 -30.34 18.98
CA ALA A 1006 4.48 -31.36 17.93
C ALA A 1006 5.49 -32.51 18.16
N LEU A 1007 6.71 -32.20 18.60
CA LEU A 1007 7.71 -33.21 18.97
C LEU A 1007 7.26 -34.09 20.14
N CYS A 1008 6.64 -33.51 21.18
CA CYS A 1008 6.04 -34.30 22.27
C CYS A 1008 4.92 -35.21 21.77
N HIS A 1009 4.02 -34.72 20.91
CA HIS A 1009 2.95 -35.53 20.29
C HIS A 1009 3.52 -36.70 19.47
N LEU A 1010 4.59 -36.47 18.70
CA LEU A 1010 5.22 -37.53 17.89
C LEU A 1010 5.72 -38.67 18.76
N ILE A 1011 6.40 -38.38 19.88
CA ILE A 1011 6.90 -39.43 20.77
C ILE A 1011 5.77 -40.17 21.47
N SER A 1012 4.74 -39.47 21.97
CA SER A 1012 3.57 -40.14 22.56
C SER A 1012 2.87 -41.08 21.58
N ASN A 1013 2.71 -40.71 20.30
CA ASN A 1013 2.12 -41.59 19.30
C ASN A 1013 3.04 -42.78 18.97
N LEU A 1014 4.35 -42.58 18.80
CA LEU A 1014 5.30 -43.66 18.50
C LEU A 1014 5.46 -44.66 19.66
N THR A 1015 5.27 -44.22 20.91
CA THR A 1015 5.25 -45.09 22.10
C THR A 1015 3.84 -45.45 22.58
N TRP A 1016 2.81 -45.25 21.75
CA TRP A 1016 1.48 -45.79 22.03
C TRP A 1016 1.47 -47.31 21.79
N GLN A 1017 0.66 -48.03 22.56
CA GLN A 1017 0.42 -49.46 22.45
C GLN A 1017 -1.06 -49.69 22.19
N ASP A 1018 -1.42 -50.37 21.10
CA ASP A 1018 -2.84 -50.61 20.78
C ASP A 1018 -3.42 -51.80 21.57
N ASP A 1019 -2.65 -52.89 21.71
CA ASP A 1019 -3.04 -54.10 22.43
C ASP A 1019 -1.84 -54.88 23.02
N GLU A 1020 -2.11 -56.03 23.64
CA GLU A 1020 -1.08 -56.92 24.21
C GLU A 1020 -0.15 -57.57 23.15
N SER A 1021 -0.52 -57.58 21.87
CA SER A 1021 0.33 -58.09 20.79
C SER A 1021 1.38 -57.05 20.35
N ASP A 1022 0.99 -55.76 20.32
CA ASP A 1022 1.91 -54.65 20.07
C ASP A 1022 2.85 -54.36 21.25
N ALA A 1023 2.57 -54.87 22.46
CA ALA A 1023 3.37 -54.64 23.68
C ALA A 1023 4.89 -54.78 23.47
N ARG A 1024 5.34 -55.88 22.84
CA ARG A 1024 6.77 -56.12 22.54
C ARG A 1024 7.34 -55.17 21.50
N ALA A 1025 6.55 -54.84 20.48
CA ALA A 1025 6.97 -53.88 19.46
C ALA A 1025 7.06 -52.47 20.03
N CYS A 1026 6.08 -52.04 20.83
CA CYS A 1026 6.08 -50.79 21.57
C CYS A 1026 7.29 -50.66 22.51
N ALA A 1027 7.63 -51.73 23.26
CA ALA A 1027 8.85 -51.77 24.07
C ALA A 1027 10.13 -51.56 23.24
N GLN A 1028 10.21 -52.14 22.04
CA GLN A 1028 11.33 -51.91 21.12
C GLN A 1028 11.33 -50.48 20.54
N ARG A 1029 10.17 -49.92 20.18
CA ARG A 1029 10.04 -48.52 19.72
C ARG A 1029 10.52 -47.55 20.82
N ALA A 1030 10.09 -47.77 22.06
CA ALA A 1030 10.53 -46.98 23.22
C ALA A 1030 12.03 -47.16 23.53
N TYR A 1031 12.59 -48.36 23.35
CA TYR A 1031 14.03 -48.61 23.53
C TYR A 1031 14.89 -47.86 22.50
N GLU A 1032 14.54 -47.91 21.21
CA GLU A 1032 15.29 -47.19 20.17
C GLU A 1032 15.21 -45.67 20.35
N LEU A 1033 14.07 -45.13 20.79
CA LEU A 1033 13.94 -43.71 21.14
C LEU A 1033 14.78 -43.31 22.37
N LYS A 1034 14.86 -44.17 23.40
CA LYS A 1034 15.78 -43.97 24.56
C LYS A 1034 17.24 -43.95 24.09
N LYS A 1035 17.62 -44.90 23.24
CA LYS A 1035 18.96 -45.05 22.64
C LYS A 1035 19.37 -43.88 21.72
N LEU A 1036 18.41 -43.23 21.06
CA LEU A 1036 18.59 -41.99 20.31
C LEU A 1036 18.54 -40.71 21.20
N GLY A 1037 18.35 -40.86 22.52
CA GLY A 1037 18.42 -39.75 23.49
C GLY A 1037 17.13 -38.95 23.68
N PHE A 1038 16.00 -39.37 23.09
CA PHE A 1038 14.73 -38.62 23.17
C PHE A 1038 14.19 -38.50 24.59
N LEU A 1039 14.43 -39.49 25.46
CA LEU A 1039 13.98 -39.44 26.85
C LEU A 1039 14.57 -38.23 27.59
N THR A 1040 15.89 -38.04 27.53
CA THR A 1040 16.59 -36.92 28.17
C THR A 1040 16.22 -35.57 27.53
N LYS A 1041 15.87 -35.56 26.24
CA LYS A 1041 15.34 -34.37 25.55
C LYS A 1041 13.96 -33.98 26.06
N LEU A 1042 13.09 -34.95 26.33
CA LEU A 1042 11.75 -34.72 26.89
C LEU A 1042 11.79 -34.37 28.39
N GLU A 1043 12.67 -35.00 29.18
CA GLU A 1043 12.91 -34.63 30.57
C GLU A 1043 13.37 -33.15 30.68
N GLY A 1044 14.19 -32.69 29.74
CA GLY A 1044 14.57 -31.27 29.60
C GLY A 1044 13.42 -30.31 29.23
N LEU A 1045 12.24 -30.81 28.84
CA LEU A 1045 11.03 -30.03 28.57
C LEU A 1045 10.01 -30.08 29.73
N GLU A 1046 10.23 -30.84 30.80
CA GLU A 1046 9.34 -30.86 31.97
C GLU A 1046 9.36 -29.51 32.74
N ASP A 1047 10.43 -28.71 32.54
CA ASP A 1047 10.66 -27.35 33.08
C ASP A 1047 10.52 -26.22 32.04
N ASP A 1048 9.95 -26.48 30.85
CA ASP A 1048 9.77 -25.48 29.77
C ASP A 1048 8.97 -24.23 30.21
N CYS A 1049 9.24 -23.07 29.59
CA CYS A 1049 8.50 -21.83 29.91
C CYS A 1049 7.00 -21.90 29.57
N GLU A 1050 6.64 -22.62 28.50
CA GLU A 1050 5.26 -22.83 28.08
C GLU A 1050 4.61 -23.97 28.86
N LEU A 1051 3.45 -23.71 29.48
CA LEU A 1051 2.69 -24.74 30.20
C LEU A 1051 2.28 -25.91 29.29
N ASP A 1052 1.90 -25.59 28.05
CA ASP A 1052 1.37 -26.55 27.07
C ASP A 1052 2.43 -27.58 26.62
N VAL A 1053 3.69 -27.16 26.57
CA VAL A 1053 4.86 -28.03 26.33
C VAL A 1053 5.12 -28.93 27.53
N ARG A 1054 5.17 -28.37 28.75
CA ARG A 1054 5.49 -29.11 29.98
C ARG A 1054 4.56 -30.27 30.26
N GLU A 1055 3.24 -30.08 30.18
CA GLU A 1055 2.30 -31.15 30.53
C GLU A 1055 2.31 -32.29 29.50
N ARG A 1056 2.56 -31.99 28.22
CA ARG A 1056 2.81 -33.00 27.18
C ARG A 1056 4.15 -33.71 27.38
N ALA A 1057 5.20 -32.98 27.72
CA ALA A 1057 6.51 -33.55 28.00
C ALA A 1057 6.42 -34.57 29.15
N LYS A 1058 5.80 -34.21 30.28
CA LYS A 1058 5.55 -35.12 31.41
C LYS A 1058 4.77 -36.37 31.01
N SER A 1059 3.75 -36.22 30.17
CA SER A 1059 2.96 -37.35 29.66
C SER A 1059 3.81 -38.30 28.82
N ALA A 1060 4.60 -37.77 27.87
CA ALA A 1060 5.51 -38.56 27.04
C ALA A 1060 6.66 -39.19 27.85
N VAL A 1061 7.22 -38.48 28.83
CA VAL A 1061 8.25 -38.99 29.76
C VAL A 1061 7.69 -40.15 30.60
N TRP A 1062 6.49 -39.99 31.17
CA TRP A 1062 5.81 -41.04 31.92
C TRP A 1062 5.55 -42.28 31.05
N GLN A 1063 5.02 -42.08 29.84
CA GLN A 1063 4.74 -43.14 28.87
C GLN A 1063 6.04 -43.88 28.46
N MET A 1064 7.11 -43.17 28.10
CA MET A 1064 8.41 -43.76 27.81
C MET A 1064 8.99 -44.53 29.02
N LYS A 1065 8.74 -44.08 30.25
CA LYS A 1065 9.18 -44.76 31.47
C LYS A 1065 8.34 -46.00 31.80
N GLN A 1066 7.03 -46.01 31.49
CA GLN A 1066 6.14 -47.17 31.65
C GLN A 1066 6.58 -48.38 30.81
N VAL A 1067 6.88 -48.18 29.52
CA VAL A 1067 7.26 -49.28 28.59
C VAL A 1067 8.73 -49.69 28.77
N SER A 1068 9.09 -50.13 29.98
CA SER A 1068 10.46 -50.47 30.38
C SER A 1068 10.64 -51.87 30.98
N SER A 1069 9.56 -52.65 31.17
CA SER A 1069 9.66 -54.07 31.54
C SER A 1069 9.86 -54.92 30.29
N TYR A 1070 11.06 -55.48 30.14
CA TYR A 1070 11.50 -56.35 29.04
C TYR A 1070 11.69 -57.79 29.56
#